data_AF-A0A8H6WSD8-F1
#
_entry.id   AF-A0A8H6WSD8-F1
#
_cell.length_a   1.000
_cell.length_b   1.000
_cell.length_c   1.000
_cell.angle_alpha   90.00
_cell.angle_beta   90.00
_cell.angle_gamma   90.00
#
_symmetry.space_group_name_H-M   'P 1'
#
loop_
_entity.id
_entity.type
_entity.pdbx_description
1 polymer ?
#
loop_
_entity_poly.entity_id
_entity_poly.type
_entity_poly.pdbx_seq_one_letter_code
_entity_poly.pdbx_strand_id
1 'polypeptide(L)'
;MRVCLLLLTFPLVCWAAGTVTVNTTSGQLQGIDDGTVMWFKGVRYGQKPTRWGTPVEFTSSDAQNATAFGATCIQMFHASGAELDQSIYNNPSNPPTEDEDCLFLNVWAPSPKGQSLPVGLWIYGGSRSRSAPPAVPMYDGIGFAQNQGIVFVTFSYRTNVFGFPGSQDLPLEANNLGYMDQELVMKWVQENIAQFGGDPAKVTLLGESAGALSVSTAVARHTPGTAPFRAAIMFSGAQTSLSATPNYDPFNNFAKILGCGGTPGDERLACLRKLPAAVIRKYTNSPGVSSFRPIVDNKTVFADPLGQIRAGKTANVPFMIGTMQDDGSLFSIGINSLPAYLLGTTNGRASAAPVRKAYPQLNDSQIIPQVIKDFTFNCPAQLWTAAAYGVGVIDLYRYTYGAVFQDLQVFPNAGAWHSSEVPEVFGTYNRSTASADEITLSATMQTTIANFIKDPTTSPAPNWAKYTPGTGNTLARLAYDGNVQMSNLVEMAASDSLDSACTSLWDSFLDQNGGDSSTNTTSSNPDGDTGGAVMSGGSIASTSTRVIRVQWRPYTTQGPNHAILDMLKSNQDEEAQRPTKNPYKIRAFKRAIEVVSALDHPLRSAEDAKALQSIGPGILRRIEDYFVAKGPSPEVDAEAVDAAKRDRLAREELEQIPGIGAVKARALVAAGCRSIEQLQTTPELLRTLTKQQQIGVRYFRQLARVSREEAESVAQFIRESISPKFEVVLGGSYRRGLATSSDIDLIVLHPEHVHVPFPAQTSAKAPRRPRATRKNAASEAPRTLLQAELVPALTDRGLLAAALSSGDLKWQGIRRSRRGEGTYRRLDLNLVAQKSRGAGLIAFTGDTDFNRELRMRAHKMGLHLNEFGLWRWNDNGLVASDAESSGSDSESGSDSDTPRAPAHKGFWELLRTETEEGILSELGIKYLEPSERDYSSVTAQPKVEKRGRKKRAQDVQ
;
A
#
# COMPACT_ATOMS: atom_id res chain seq x y z
N MET A 1 4.00 49.18 -54.81
CA MET A 1 2.83 48.40 -54.35
C MET A 1 2.84 48.35 -52.82
N ARG A 2 1.78 48.83 -52.15
CA ARG A 2 1.55 48.57 -50.72
C ARG A 2 0.30 47.71 -50.62
N VAL A 3 0.43 46.47 -50.15
CA VAL A 3 -0.70 45.56 -49.99
C VAL A 3 -1.38 45.89 -48.66
N CYS A 4 -2.65 46.30 -48.70
CA CYS A 4 -3.46 46.43 -47.49
C CYS A 4 -4.01 45.06 -47.11
N LEU A 5 -3.64 44.54 -45.94
CA LEU A 5 -4.38 43.45 -45.31
C LEU A 5 -5.68 44.03 -44.72
N LEU A 6 -6.82 43.64 -45.28
CA LEU A 6 -8.13 43.84 -44.66
C LEU A 6 -8.32 42.77 -43.58
N LEU A 7 -8.15 43.16 -42.32
CA LEU A 7 -8.53 42.34 -41.17
C LEU A 7 -10.06 42.30 -41.09
N LEU A 8 -10.65 41.20 -41.56
CA LEU A 8 -12.06 40.87 -41.30
C LEU A 8 -12.23 40.53 -39.81
N THR A 9 -12.64 41.53 -39.03
CA THR A 9 -13.08 41.35 -37.65
C THR A 9 -14.46 40.70 -37.63
N PHE A 10 -14.49 39.36 -37.61
CA PHE A 10 -15.69 38.66 -37.14
C PHE A 10 -15.95 39.07 -35.68
N PRO A 11 -17.15 39.58 -35.34
CA PRO A 11 -17.48 39.83 -33.95
C PRO A 11 -17.56 38.48 -33.23
N LEU A 12 -16.68 38.28 -32.25
CA LEU A 12 -16.88 37.27 -31.22
C LEU A 12 -18.14 37.65 -30.45
N VAL A 13 -19.28 37.08 -30.86
CA VAL A 13 -20.51 37.14 -30.09
C VAL A 13 -20.31 36.25 -28.87
N CYS A 14 -19.80 36.82 -27.79
CA CYS A 14 -19.91 36.21 -26.47
C CYS A 14 -21.41 36.07 -26.16
N TRP A 15 -21.97 34.89 -26.41
CA TRP A 15 -23.22 34.49 -25.78
C TRP A 15 -23.00 34.52 -24.28
N ALA A 16 -23.69 35.43 -23.60
CA ALA A 16 -23.81 35.35 -22.15
C ALA A 16 -24.63 34.11 -21.84
N ALA A 17 -24.15 33.24 -20.94
CA ALA A 17 -24.85 32.03 -20.56
C ALA A 17 -26.27 32.36 -20.08
N GLY A 18 -27.27 31.81 -20.77
CA GLY A 18 -28.68 32.04 -20.51
C GLY A 18 -29.23 31.07 -19.49
N THR A 19 -30.38 31.41 -18.90
CA THR A 19 -31.17 30.45 -18.11
C THR A 19 -32.08 29.65 -19.05
N VAL A 20 -32.06 28.33 -18.94
CA VAL A 20 -32.96 27.42 -19.68
C VAL A 20 -33.91 26.72 -18.70
N THR A 21 -35.12 26.37 -19.14
CA THR A 21 -36.15 25.78 -18.29
C THR A 21 -36.70 24.48 -18.89
N VAL A 22 -36.78 23.42 -18.08
CA VAL A 22 -37.26 22.09 -18.49
C VAL A 22 -38.25 21.56 -17.44
N ASN A 23 -39.46 21.18 -17.87
CA ASN A 23 -40.46 20.59 -16.98
C ASN A 23 -40.17 19.10 -16.78
N THR A 24 -40.21 18.63 -15.53
CA THR A 24 -40.00 17.23 -15.14
C THR A 24 -40.98 16.83 -14.04
N THR A 25 -41.05 15.54 -13.72
CA THR A 25 -41.71 15.00 -12.51
C THR A 25 -41.18 15.65 -11.22
N SER A 26 -39.90 16.02 -11.17
CA SER A 26 -39.27 16.76 -10.06
C SER A 26 -39.59 18.26 -10.03
N GLY A 27 -40.48 18.75 -10.91
CA GLY A 27 -40.85 20.16 -11.04
C GLY A 27 -40.23 20.85 -12.26
N GLN A 28 -40.36 22.17 -12.29
CA GLN A 28 -39.83 23.00 -13.38
C GLN A 28 -38.38 23.37 -13.09
N LEU A 29 -37.43 22.73 -13.78
CA LEU A 29 -36.01 22.88 -13.53
C LEU A 29 -35.45 24.08 -14.28
N GLN A 30 -34.84 25.03 -13.56
CA GLN A 30 -34.07 26.14 -14.12
C GLN A 30 -32.58 25.77 -14.17
N GLY A 31 -32.06 25.49 -15.36
CA GLY A 31 -30.64 25.23 -15.62
C GLY A 31 -29.97 26.39 -16.35
N ILE A 32 -28.74 26.15 -16.82
CA ILE A 32 -27.95 27.09 -17.63
C ILE A 32 -27.74 26.53 -19.04
N ASP A 33 -27.77 27.41 -20.03
CA ASP A 33 -27.41 27.14 -21.42
C ASP A 33 -26.29 28.12 -21.81
N ASP A 34 -25.09 27.60 -22.06
CA ASP A 34 -23.93 28.41 -22.49
C ASP A 34 -23.87 28.62 -24.02
N GLY A 35 -24.91 28.19 -24.75
CA GLY A 35 -24.97 28.19 -26.21
C GLY A 35 -24.32 26.97 -26.87
N THR A 36 -23.71 26.07 -26.08
CA THR A 36 -23.10 24.80 -26.54
C THR A 36 -23.61 23.59 -25.76
N VAL A 37 -23.82 23.74 -24.45
CA VAL A 37 -24.36 22.73 -23.55
C VAL A 37 -25.41 23.35 -22.63
N MET A 38 -26.58 22.72 -22.57
CA MET A 38 -27.53 22.93 -21.48
C MET A 38 -27.14 22.01 -20.31
N TRP A 39 -27.04 22.54 -19.10
CA TRP A 39 -26.76 21.75 -17.92
C TRP A 39 -27.66 22.09 -16.73
N PHE A 40 -28.06 21.03 -16.03
CA PHE A 40 -28.97 21.05 -14.89
C PHE A 40 -28.29 20.26 -13.78
N LYS A 41 -27.81 20.93 -12.73
CA LYS A 41 -27.05 20.36 -11.62
C LYS A 41 -27.90 20.39 -10.35
N GLY A 42 -27.75 19.38 -9.48
CA GLY A 42 -28.51 19.31 -8.22
C GLY A 42 -30.01 19.02 -8.38
N VAL A 43 -30.42 18.35 -9.46
CA VAL A 43 -31.81 17.95 -9.69
C VAL A 43 -32.18 16.84 -8.70
N ARG A 44 -33.21 17.05 -7.88
CA ARG A 44 -33.66 16.06 -6.91
C ARG A 44 -34.45 14.93 -7.59
N TYR A 45 -34.01 13.69 -7.43
CA TYR A 45 -34.75 12.51 -7.90
C TYR A 45 -35.43 11.74 -6.75
N GLY A 46 -34.89 11.86 -5.53
CA GLY A 46 -35.42 11.20 -4.33
C GLY A 46 -35.71 12.18 -3.20
N GLN A 47 -36.70 11.85 -2.38
CA GLN A 47 -36.96 12.56 -1.12
C GLN A 47 -35.77 12.45 -0.19
N LYS A 48 -35.65 13.38 0.76
CA LYS A 48 -34.65 13.29 1.84
C LYS A 48 -34.76 11.91 2.51
N PRO A 49 -33.71 11.07 2.47
CA PRO A 49 -33.77 9.74 3.05
C PRO A 49 -34.09 9.78 4.54
N THR A 50 -35.09 9.01 4.96
CA THR A 50 -35.12 8.53 6.35
C THR A 50 -33.99 7.51 6.51
N ARG A 51 -33.15 7.65 7.56
CA ARG A 51 -31.98 6.79 7.72
C ARG A 51 -32.39 5.31 7.80
N TRP A 52 -31.80 4.51 6.92
CA TRP A 52 -32.15 3.10 6.68
C TRP A 52 -33.61 2.85 6.28
N GLY A 53 -34.22 3.78 5.53
CA GLY A 53 -35.47 3.56 4.80
C GLY A 53 -35.23 3.38 3.30
N THR A 54 -36.11 2.61 2.65
CA THR A 54 -36.25 2.53 1.18
C THR A 54 -36.35 3.94 0.59
N PRO A 55 -35.69 4.25 -0.55
CA PRO A 55 -35.82 5.56 -1.16
C PRO A 55 -37.25 5.77 -1.69
N VAL A 56 -37.70 7.02 -1.65
CA VAL A 56 -39.00 7.45 -2.16
C VAL A 56 -38.76 8.50 -3.23
N GLU A 57 -39.52 8.40 -4.32
CA GLU A 57 -39.50 9.36 -5.43
C GLU A 57 -39.82 10.79 -4.96
N PHE A 58 -39.07 11.76 -5.49
CA PHE A 58 -39.41 13.16 -5.34
C PHE A 58 -40.20 13.64 -6.55
N THR A 59 -41.45 14.03 -6.33
CA THR A 59 -42.28 14.72 -7.31
C THR A 59 -42.62 16.13 -6.83
N SER A 60 -42.71 17.08 -7.77
CA SER A 60 -43.08 18.46 -7.48
C SER A 60 -43.68 19.14 -8.71
N SER A 61 -44.50 20.18 -8.48
CA SER A 61 -44.93 21.14 -9.51
C SER A 61 -44.09 22.42 -9.51
N ASP A 62 -43.29 22.64 -8.48
CA ASP A 62 -42.66 23.92 -8.19
C ASP A 62 -41.38 24.13 -9.02
N ALA A 63 -41.01 25.39 -9.24
CA ALA A 63 -39.74 25.71 -9.86
C ALA A 63 -38.56 25.31 -8.95
N GLN A 64 -37.61 24.56 -9.50
CA GLN A 64 -36.38 24.12 -8.83
C GLN A 64 -35.18 24.80 -9.48
N ASN A 65 -34.31 25.43 -8.68
CA ASN A 65 -33.04 25.95 -9.16
C ASN A 65 -32.05 24.78 -9.36
N ALA A 66 -31.69 24.51 -10.61
CA ALA A 66 -30.76 23.46 -11.03
C ALA A 66 -29.46 24.04 -11.61
N THR A 67 -28.99 25.18 -11.10
CA THR A 67 -27.76 25.86 -11.54
C THR A 67 -26.52 25.53 -10.71
N ALA A 68 -26.64 24.70 -9.66
CA ALA A 68 -25.54 24.31 -8.77
C ALA A 68 -25.64 22.83 -8.36
N PHE A 69 -24.51 22.19 -8.06
CA PHE A 69 -24.51 20.81 -7.57
C PHE A 69 -25.22 20.68 -6.21
N GLY A 70 -26.03 19.63 -6.06
CA GLY A 70 -26.60 19.23 -4.77
C GLY A 70 -25.56 18.59 -3.84
N ALA A 71 -25.96 18.33 -2.60
CA ALA A 71 -25.08 17.65 -1.63
C ALA A 71 -24.73 16.22 -2.08
N THR A 72 -23.51 15.78 -1.76
CA THR A 72 -23.08 14.39 -1.93
C THR A 72 -23.46 13.55 -0.72
N CYS A 73 -23.64 12.24 -0.92
CA CYS A 73 -23.87 11.32 0.19
C CYS A 73 -22.59 11.14 1.01
N ILE A 74 -22.76 11.10 2.34
CA ILE A 74 -21.68 11.03 3.35
C ILE A 74 -20.64 9.94 3.02
N GLN A 75 -19.38 10.34 3.01
CA GLN A 75 -18.25 9.55 2.52
C GLN A 75 -17.43 8.93 3.65
N MET A 76 -16.87 7.74 3.37
CA MET A 76 -15.95 7.03 4.26
C MET A 76 -14.54 7.02 3.65
N PHE A 77 -13.58 7.63 4.33
CA PHE A 77 -12.15 7.61 3.98
C PHE A 77 -11.37 6.95 5.12
N HIS A 78 -10.77 5.79 4.85
CA HIS A 78 -10.01 5.04 5.87
C HIS A 78 -8.77 5.83 6.32
N ALA A 79 -8.55 5.97 7.64
CA ALA A 79 -7.42 6.71 8.19
C ALA A 79 -6.04 6.31 7.61
N SER A 80 -5.85 5.02 7.28
CA SER A 80 -4.71 4.55 6.50
C SER A 80 -4.97 4.76 5.00
N GLY A 81 -4.26 5.71 4.39
CA GLY A 81 -4.38 6.03 2.95
C GLY A 81 -5.36 7.16 2.61
N ALA A 82 -6.00 7.77 3.62
CA ALA A 82 -7.00 8.84 3.44
C ALA A 82 -6.58 9.97 2.48
N GLU A 83 -5.31 10.41 2.53
CA GLU A 83 -4.82 11.50 1.68
C GLU A 83 -4.83 11.13 0.19
N LEU A 84 -4.36 9.92 -0.16
CA LEU A 84 -4.37 9.42 -1.54
C LEU A 84 -5.80 9.15 -2.03
N ASP A 85 -6.62 8.50 -1.20
CA ASP A 85 -8.03 8.26 -1.51
C ASP A 85 -8.81 9.57 -1.72
N GLN A 86 -8.52 10.61 -0.93
CA GLN A 86 -9.13 11.93 -1.10
C GLN A 86 -8.60 12.67 -2.33
N SER A 87 -7.33 12.48 -2.73
CA SER A 87 -6.82 13.08 -3.96
C SER A 87 -7.41 12.46 -5.24
N ILE A 88 -7.89 11.21 -5.17
CA ILE A 88 -8.47 10.49 -6.31
C ILE A 88 -10.00 10.65 -6.35
N TYR A 89 -10.69 10.39 -5.22
CA TYR A 89 -12.15 10.30 -5.16
C TYR A 89 -12.82 11.54 -4.53
N ASN A 90 -12.06 12.61 -4.27
CA ASN A 90 -12.58 13.88 -3.76
C ASN A 90 -11.82 15.05 -4.42
N ASN A 91 -12.26 16.28 -4.15
CA ASN A 91 -11.52 17.49 -4.46
C ASN A 91 -11.02 18.10 -3.14
N PRO A 92 -9.81 17.79 -2.65
CA PRO A 92 -9.35 18.27 -1.35
C PRO A 92 -9.21 19.80 -1.27
N SER A 93 -9.06 20.48 -2.41
CA SER A 93 -9.01 21.94 -2.51
C SER A 93 -10.39 22.61 -2.42
N ASN A 94 -11.46 21.88 -2.76
CA ASN A 94 -12.85 22.35 -2.68
C ASN A 94 -13.81 21.14 -2.53
N PRO A 95 -13.89 20.52 -1.35
CA PRO A 95 -14.68 19.31 -1.16
C PRO A 95 -16.19 19.63 -1.25
N PRO A 96 -17.00 18.82 -1.94
CA PRO A 96 -18.44 19.04 -2.02
C PRO A 96 -19.09 18.81 -0.65
N THR A 97 -20.22 19.48 -0.41
CA THR A 97 -20.97 19.37 0.83
C THR A 97 -21.55 17.96 1.01
N GLU A 98 -21.21 17.29 2.11
CA GLU A 98 -21.78 15.99 2.49
C GLU A 98 -23.04 16.15 3.35
N ASP A 99 -24.15 15.49 2.99
CA ASP A 99 -25.37 15.39 3.79
C ASP A 99 -26.01 13.98 3.67
N GLU A 100 -26.97 13.65 4.54
CA GLU A 100 -27.87 12.50 4.32
C GLU A 100 -28.93 12.81 3.26
N ASP A 101 -29.32 14.07 3.12
CA ASP A 101 -30.15 14.58 2.02
C ASP A 101 -29.33 14.75 0.75
N CYS A 102 -29.09 13.64 0.05
CA CYS A 102 -28.11 13.58 -1.04
C CYS A 102 -28.64 12.96 -2.35
N LEU A 103 -29.94 12.68 -2.48
CA LEU A 103 -30.52 12.01 -3.66
C LEU A 103 -30.74 12.99 -4.83
N PHE A 104 -29.61 13.48 -5.37
CA PHE A 104 -29.53 14.41 -6.48
C PHE A 104 -28.82 13.80 -7.71
N LEU A 105 -29.21 14.28 -8.89
CA LEU A 105 -28.57 14.00 -10.18
C LEU A 105 -28.25 15.28 -10.94
N ASN A 106 -27.45 15.14 -11.98
CA ASN A 106 -27.09 16.21 -12.90
C ASN A 106 -27.28 15.70 -14.34
N VAL A 107 -27.74 16.59 -15.23
CA VAL A 107 -27.94 16.33 -16.66
C VAL A 107 -27.13 17.33 -17.46
N TRP A 108 -26.39 16.85 -18.45
CA TRP A 108 -25.76 17.64 -19.50
C TRP A 108 -26.37 17.23 -20.84
N ALA A 109 -26.80 18.20 -21.64
CA ALA A 109 -27.44 17.96 -22.93
C ALA A 109 -26.91 18.96 -23.98
N PRO A 110 -26.80 18.58 -25.27
CA PRO A 110 -26.30 19.47 -26.31
C PRO A 110 -27.20 20.70 -26.49
N SER A 111 -26.60 21.87 -26.72
CA SER A 111 -27.30 23.09 -27.16
C SER A 111 -26.92 23.42 -28.62
N PRO A 112 -27.88 23.74 -29.51
CA PRO A 112 -29.33 23.72 -29.28
C PRO A 112 -29.87 22.32 -29.03
N LYS A 113 -30.97 22.24 -28.26
CA LYS A 113 -31.59 20.97 -27.83
C LYS A 113 -31.88 20.02 -28.99
N GLY A 114 -31.22 18.86 -28.99
CA GLY A 114 -31.48 17.76 -29.92
C GLY A 114 -32.76 16.98 -29.61
N GLN A 115 -33.00 15.91 -30.38
CA GLN A 115 -34.16 15.02 -30.23
C GLN A 115 -33.75 13.56 -30.35
N SER A 116 -34.34 12.66 -29.56
CA SER A 116 -34.08 11.22 -29.57
C SER A 116 -32.57 10.88 -29.46
N LEU A 117 -31.84 11.67 -28.67
CA LEU A 117 -30.39 11.50 -28.49
C LEU A 117 -30.06 10.26 -27.63
N PRO A 118 -28.94 9.58 -27.87
CA PRO A 118 -28.44 8.55 -26.97
C PRO A 118 -28.18 9.10 -25.56
N VAL A 119 -28.37 8.25 -24.54
CA VAL A 119 -28.25 8.66 -23.13
C VAL A 119 -27.16 7.83 -22.44
N GLY A 120 -26.19 8.50 -21.83
CA GLY A 120 -25.21 7.86 -20.94
C GLY A 120 -25.58 8.09 -19.48
N LEU A 121 -25.83 7.03 -18.70
CA LEU A 121 -26.10 7.10 -17.27
C LEU A 121 -24.90 6.55 -16.49
N TRP A 122 -24.17 7.45 -15.82
CA TRP A 122 -22.93 7.15 -15.10
C TRP A 122 -23.16 6.82 -13.62
N ILE A 123 -22.69 5.64 -13.20
CA ILE A 123 -22.62 5.19 -11.82
C ILE A 123 -21.16 5.25 -11.36
N TYR A 124 -20.85 6.10 -10.39
CA TYR A 124 -19.47 6.30 -9.91
C TYR A 124 -18.94 5.16 -9.02
N GLY A 125 -17.61 5.08 -8.95
CA GLY A 125 -16.83 4.06 -8.23
C GLY A 125 -16.63 4.29 -6.72
N GLY A 126 -15.41 4.07 -6.22
CA GLY A 126 -15.06 4.30 -4.80
C GLY A 126 -15.47 3.21 -3.80
N SER A 127 -15.60 1.96 -4.25
CA SER A 127 -15.88 0.78 -3.39
C SER A 127 -17.19 0.85 -2.57
N ARG A 128 -18.22 1.56 -3.07
CA ARG A 128 -19.51 1.79 -2.37
C ARG A 128 -19.36 2.45 -1.00
N SER A 129 -18.21 3.06 -0.68
CA SER A 129 -17.87 3.55 0.67
C SER A 129 -17.28 4.97 0.62
N ARG A 130 -16.28 5.15 -0.24
CA ARG A 130 -15.83 6.44 -0.73
C ARG A 130 -16.82 6.80 -1.82
N SER A 131 -17.68 7.81 -1.64
CA SER A 131 -18.35 8.35 -2.83
C SER A 131 -17.25 8.96 -3.71
N ALA A 132 -17.41 8.91 -5.03
CA ALA A 132 -16.72 9.82 -5.91
C ALA A 132 -17.84 10.76 -6.41
N PRO A 133 -18.07 11.90 -5.73
CA PRO A 133 -19.28 12.71 -5.91
C PRO A 133 -19.50 13.09 -7.38
N PRO A 134 -20.75 13.13 -7.88
CA PRO A 134 -21.05 13.71 -9.19
C PRO A 134 -20.55 15.15 -9.41
N ALA A 135 -20.21 15.83 -8.32
CA ALA A 135 -19.61 17.16 -8.29
C ALA A 135 -18.07 17.18 -8.37
N VAL A 136 -17.37 16.03 -8.42
CA VAL A 136 -15.92 16.04 -8.67
C VAL A 136 -15.63 16.40 -10.13
N PRO A 137 -14.58 17.20 -10.42
CA PRO A 137 -14.29 17.64 -11.80
C PRO A 137 -14.08 16.50 -12.80
N MET A 138 -13.69 15.30 -12.34
CA MET A 138 -13.47 14.11 -13.15
C MET A 138 -14.75 13.56 -13.82
N TYR A 139 -15.94 13.95 -13.36
CA TYR A 139 -17.23 13.47 -13.90
C TYR A 139 -18.05 14.55 -14.60
N ASP A 140 -17.42 15.62 -15.11
CA ASP A 140 -18.14 16.65 -15.85
C ASP A 140 -18.59 16.14 -17.24
N GLY A 141 -19.90 16.00 -17.41
CA GLY A 141 -20.52 15.48 -18.64
C GLY A 141 -20.47 16.42 -19.86
N ILE A 142 -19.90 17.63 -19.74
CA ILE A 142 -19.79 18.58 -20.87
C ILE A 142 -19.18 17.94 -22.12
N GLY A 143 -18.13 17.13 -21.99
CA GLY A 143 -17.46 16.50 -23.14
C GLY A 143 -18.40 15.61 -23.96
N PHE A 144 -19.24 14.79 -23.30
CA PHE A 144 -20.22 13.94 -23.98
C PHE A 144 -21.37 14.73 -24.62
N ALA A 145 -21.83 15.80 -23.98
CA ALA A 145 -22.84 16.68 -24.56
C ALA A 145 -22.30 17.45 -25.77
N GLN A 146 -21.22 18.21 -25.58
CA GLN A 146 -20.63 19.10 -26.58
C GLN A 146 -20.04 18.35 -27.77
N ASN A 147 -19.15 17.37 -27.52
CA ASN A 147 -18.35 16.77 -28.59
C ASN A 147 -19.05 15.58 -29.25
N GLN A 148 -19.98 14.94 -28.54
CA GLN A 148 -20.52 13.63 -28.94
C GLN A 148 -22.03 13.61 -29.18
N GLY A 149 -22.78 14.66 -28.81
CA GLY A 149 -24.23 14.71 -29.02
C GLY A 149 -25.00 13.73 -28.12
N ILE A 150 -24.49 13.45 -26.93
CA ILE A 150 -25.07 12.51 -25.96
C ILE A 150 -25.68 13.29 -24.80
N VAL A 151 -26.88 12.91 -24.34
CA VAL A 151 -27.38 13.41 -23.06
C VAL A 151 -26.74 12.59 -21.95
N PHE A 152 -25.95 13.23 -21.11
CA PHE A 152 -25.18 12.55 -20.06
C PHE A 152 -25.77 12.83 -18.68
N VAL A 153 -25.86 11.80 -17.84
CA VAL A 153 -26.45 11.87 -16.50
C VAL A 153 -25.47 11.30 -15.47
N THR A 154 -25.22 12.03 -14.40
CA THR A 154 -24.48 11.56 -13.21
C THR A 154 -25.36 11.75 -11.98
N PHE A 155 -25.21 10.92 -10.94
CA PHE A 155 -26.08 10.98 -9.77
C PHE A 155 -25.42 10.46 -8.50
N SER A 156 -25.85 11.00 -7.36
CA SER A 156 -25.45 10.58 -6.01
C SER A 156 -26.29 9.39 -5.55
N TYR A 157 -25.70 8.38 -4.91
CA TYR A 157 -26.41 7.28 -4.25
C TYR A 157 -25.82 7.02 -2.86
N ARG A 158 -26.61 6.49 -1.92
CA ARG A 158 -26.14 6.27 -0.54
C ARG A 158 -25.02 5.22 -0.50
N THR A 159 -23.97 5.53 0.25
CA THR A 159 -22.76 4.70 0.39
C THR A 159 -22.54 4.27 1.85
N ASN A 160 -21.54 3.42 2.08
CA ASN A 160 -21.12 2.86 3.37
C ASN A 160 -22.33 2.37 4.22
N VAL A 161 -22.34 2.65 5.54
CA VAL A 161 -23.43 2.22 6.43
C VAL A 161 -24.77 2.90 6.11
N PHE A 162 -24.79 4.07 5.46
CA PHE A 162 -26.04 4.74 5.09
C PHE A 162 -26.77 4.05 3.94
N GLY A 163 -26.03 3.49 2.97
CA GLY A 163 -26.59 2.81 1.79
C GLY A 163 -26.55 1.29 1.82
N PHE A 164 -25.60 0.70 2.55
CA PHE A 164 -25.38 -0.74 2.64
C PHE A 164 -25.18 -1.17 4.10
N PRO A 165 -26.14 -0.89 5.02
CA PRO A 165 -25.97 -1.11 6.45
C PRO A 165 -25.50 -2.52 6.81
N GLY A 166 -26.01 -3.55 6.14
CA GLY A 166 -25.68 -4.93 6.48
C GLY A 166 -26.16 -5.31 7.88
N SER A 167 -27.42 -4.98 8.20
CA SER A 167 -28.06 -5.18 9.50
C SER A 167 -29.14 -6.25 9.49
N GLN A 168 -29.11 -7.09 10.52
CA GLN A 168 -30.18 -8.03 10.88
C GLN A 168 -31.35 -7.36 11.64
N ASP A 169 -31.28 -6.05 11.90
CA ASP A 169 -32.41 -5.26 12.42
C ASP A 169 -33.39 -4.85 11.31
N LEU A 170 -32.94 -4.90 10.05
CA LEU A 170 -33.72 -4.54 8.88
C LEU A 170 -34.20 -5.82 8.19
N PRO A 171 -35.37 -5.81 7.51
CA PRO A 171 -35.73 -6.84 6.55
C PRO A 171 -34.58 -7.09 5.57
N LEU A 172 -34.38 -8.34 5.13
CA LEU A 172 -33.23 -8.73 4.31
C LEU A 172 -33.08 -7.85 3.06
N GLU A 173 -34.20 -7.60 2.38
CA GLU A 173 -34.31 -6.76 1.19
C GLU A 173 -34.01 -5.28 1.46
N ALA A 174 -34.24 -4.79 2.67
CA ALA A 174 -34.03 -3.38 3.05
C ALA A 174 -32.56 -3.04 3.35
N ASN A 175 -31.62 -3.96 3.09
CA ASN A 175 -30.19 -3.77 3.35
C ASN A 175 -29.39 -3.16 2.19
N ASN A 176 -29.93 -3.17 0.97
CA ASN A 176 -29.22 -2.76 -0.25
C ASN A 176 -29.72 -1.41 -0.79
N LEU A 177 -29.87 -0.44 0.10
CA LEU A 177 -30.52 0.85 -0.17
C LEU A 177 -29.80 1.67 -1.26
N GLY A 178 -28.47 1.65 -1.30
CA GLY A 178 -27.71 2.30 -2.39
C GLY A 178 -27.99 1.70 -3.77
N TYR A 179 -28.36 0.42 -3.84
CA TYR A 179 -28.81 -0.23 -5.07
C TYR A 179 -30.29 0.05 -5.41
N MET A 180 -31.10 0.48 -4.44
CA MET A 180 -32.46 0.98 -4.66
C MET A 180 -32.46 2.45 -5.10
N ASP A 181 -31.51 3.26 -4.60
CA ASP A 181 -31.29 4.64 -5.07
C ASP A 181 -30.99 4.66 -6.57
N GLN A 182 -30.18 3.71 -7.04
CA GLN A 182 -29.87 3.51 -8.46
C GLN A 182 -31.09 3.09 -9.30
N GLU A 183 -31.99 2.25 -8.78
CA GLU A 183 -33.27 1.95 -9.45
C GLU A 183 -34.14 3.21 -9.58
N LEU A 184 -34.19 4.03 -8.53
CA LEU A 184 -34.98 5.27 -8.55
C LEU A 184 -34.43 6.28 -9.58
N VAL A 185 -33.12 6.34 -9.78
CA VAL A 185 -32.51 7.15 -10.86
C VAL A 185 -32.84 6.59 -12.23
N MET A 186 -32.75 5.26 -12.43
CA MET A 186 -33.13 4.66 -13.72
C MET A 186 -34.61 4.91 -14.05
N LYS A 187 -35.50 4.81 -13.07
CA LYS A 187 -36.90 5.23 -13.20
C LYS A 187 -37.01 6.70 -13.61
N TRP A 188 -36.35 7.61 -12.89
CA TRP A 188 -36.38 9.03 -13.20
C TRP A 188 -35.88 9.33 -14.63
N VAL A 189 -34.81 8.67 -15.07
CA VAL A 189 -34.29 8.82 -16.44
C VAL A 189 -35.33 8.36 -17.47
N GLN A 190 -35.97 7.21 -17.27
CA GLN A 190 -37.03 6.71 -18.16
C GLN A 190 -38.20 7.70 -18.29
N GLU A 191 -38.62 8.33 -17.19
CA GLU A 191 -39.75 9.25 -17.17
C GLU A 191 -39.43 10.67 -17.67
N ASN A 192 -38.18 11.14 -17.53
CA ASN A 192 -37.85 12.56 -17.69
C ASN A 192 -36.83 12.87 -18.81
N ILE A 193 -36.00 11.92 -19.26
CA ILE A 193 -34.83 12.27 -20.10
C ILE A 193 -35.20 12.84 -21.47
N ALA A 194 -36.39 12.49 -21.99
CA ALA A 194 -36.96 13.06 -23.22
C ALA A 194 -37.11 14.59 -23.16
N GLN A 195 -37.33 15.16 -21.97
CA GLN A 195 -37.49 16.60 -21.78
C GLN A 195 -36.19 17.37 -22.04
N PHE A 196 -35.03 16.70 -21.89
CA PHE A 196 -33.69 17.21 -22.20
C PHE A 196 -33.24 16.89 -23.64
N GLY A 197 -34.07 16.20 -24.43
CA GLY A 197 -33.76 15.76 -25.80
C GLY A 197 -33.19 14.34 -25.92
N GLY A 198 -33.02 13.63 -24.80
CA GLY A 198 -32.58 12.23 -24.77
C GLY A 198 -33.67 11.26 -25.21
N ASP A 199 -33.31 10.00 -25.40
CA ASP A 199 -34.23 8.91 -25.72
C ASP A 199 -34.20 7.85 -24.60
N PRO A 200 -35.33 7.61 -23.90
CA PRO A 200 -35.39 6.60 -22.84
C PRO A 200 -35.14 5.18 -23.37
N ALA A 201 -35.37 4.90 -24.65
CA ALA A 201 -35.04 3.61 -25.27
C ALA A 201 -33.54 3.49 -25.65
N LYS A 202 -32.76 4.57 -25.55
CA LYS A 202 -31.31 4.60 -25.88
C LYS A 202 -30.41 4.85 -24.67
N VAL A 203 -30.87 4.49 -23.48
CA VAL A 203 -30.08 4.54 -22.24
C VAL A 203 -29.03 3.43 -22.22
N THR A 204 -27.77 3.82 -22.10
CA THR A 204 -26.63 2.94 -21.79
C THR A 204 -26.19 3.20 -20.36
N LEU A 205 -26.04 2.15 -19.54
CA LEU A 205 -25.42 2.26 -18.23
C LEU A 205 -23.90 2.26 -18.37
N LEU A 206 -23.20 3.11 -17.63
CA LEU A 206 -21.75 3.14 -17.56
C LEU A 206 -21.32 3.23 -16.09
N GLY A 207 -20.26 2.53 -15.71
CA GLY A 207 -19.70 2.71 -14.37
C GLY A 207 -18.33 2.09 -14.21
N GLU A 208 -17.59 2.61 -13.24
CA GLU A 208 -16.20 2.24 -12.94
C GLU A 208 -16.07 1.64 -11.54
N SER A 209 -15.24 0.60 -11.37
CA SER A 209 -14.99 -0.05 -10.08
C SER A 209 -16.30 -0.51 -9.40
N ALA A 210 -16.67 0.09 -8.26
CA ALA A 210 -17.96 -0.11 -7.61
C ALA A 210 -19.18 0.29 -8.47
N GLY A 211 -19.00 1.24 -9.38
CA GLY A 211 -19.94 1.58 -10.43
C GLY A 211 -20.10 0.44 -11.42
N ALA A 212 -19.01 -0.18 -11.88
CA ALA A 212 -19.07 -1.36 -12.75
C ALA A 212 -19.70 -2.58 -12.05
N LEU A 213 -19.42 -2.77 -10.76
CA LEU A 213 -20.14 -3.73 -9.90
C LEU A 213 -21.64 -3.40 -9.79
N SER A 214 -22.01 -2.11 -9.83
CA SER A 214 -23.42 -1.67 -9.83
C SER A 214 -24.09 -1.92 -11.18
N VAL A 215 -23.41 -1.64 -12.29
CA VAL A 215 -23.88 -1.92 -13.65
C VAL A 215 -24.08 -3.42 -13.87
N SER A 216 -23.11 -4.26 -13.51
CA SER A 216 -23.26 -5.72 -13.56
C SER A 216 -24.37 -6.23 -12.63
N THR A 217 -24.53 -5.67 -11.43
CA THR A 217 -25.67 -6.00 -10.55
C THR A 217 -27.01 -5.61 -11.21
N ALA A 218 -27.10 -4.45 -11.87
CA ALA A 218 -28.28 -4.01 -12.60
C ALA A 218 -28.62 -4.92 -13.79
N VAL A 219 -27.61 -5.39 -14.54
CA VAL A 219 -27.77 -6.41 -15.61
C VAL A 219 -28.28 -7.73 -15.02
N ALA A 220 -27.72 -8.18 -13.91
CA ALA A 220 -28.07 -9.47 -13.29
C ALA A 220 -29.48 -9.51 -12.67
N ARG A 221 -30.02 -8.37 -12.20
CA ARG A 221 -31.31 -8.33 -11.47
C ARG A 221 -32.53 -8.04 -12.32
N HIS A 222 -32.36 -7.46 -13.51
CA HIS A 222 -33.46 -7.30 -14.46
C HIS A 222 -33.65 -8.58 -15.26
N THR A 223 -34.90 -8.95 -15.51
CA THR A 223 -35.24 -10.06 -16.42
C THR A 223 -35.14 -9.65 -17.90
N PRO A 224 -35.07 -10.60 -18.85
CA PRO A 224 -35.09 -10.30 -20.27
C PRO A 224 -36.28 -9.40 -20.64
N GLY A 225 -36.01 -8.28 -21.33
CA GLY A 225 -37.03 -7.33 -21.77
C GLY A 225 -37.57 -6.35 -20.70
N THR A 226 -37.11 -6.42 -19.44
CA THR A 226 -37.56 -5.50 -18.37
C THR A 226 -36.52 -4.47 -17.92
N ALA A 227 -35.34 -4.43 -18.55
CA ALA A 227 -34.27 -3.51 -18.18
C ALA A 227 -34.58 -2.06 -18.64
N PRO A 228 -34.44 -1.04 -17.78
CA PRO A 228 -34.61 0.38 -18.14
C PRO A 228 -33.38 0.96 -18.88
N PHE A 229 -32.66 0.10 -19.61
CA PHE A 229 -31.44 0.40 -20.37
C PHE A 229 -31.23 -0.66 -21.45
N ARG A 230 -30.57 -0.27 -22.55
CA ARG A 230 -30.34 -1.12 -23.73
C ARG A 230 -28.92 -1.66 -23.88
N ALA A 231 -27.96 -1.16 -23.10
CA ALA A 231 -26.56 -1.57 -23.14
C ALA A 231 -25.83 -1.20 -21.85
N ALA A 232 -24.65 -1.79 -21.63
CA ALA A 232 -23.81 -1.56 -20.46
C ALA A 232 -22.32 -1.35 -20.80
N ILE A 233 -21.62 -0.51 -20.05
CA ILE A 233 -20.15 -0.40 -20.04
C ILE A 233 -19.63 -0.56 -18.60
N MET A 234 -18.70 -1.51 -18.43
CA MET A 234 -18.14 -1.92 -17.14
C MET A 234 -16.63 -1.68 -17.13
N PHE A 235 -16.21 -0.54 -16.57
CA PHE A 235 -14.80 -0.18 -16.40
C PHE A 235 -14.25 -0.82 -15.12
N SER A 236 -13.35 -1.80 -15.23
CA SER A 236 -12.68 -2.49 -14.12
C SER A 236 -13.63 -2.97 -13.01
N GLY A 237 -14.59 -3.82 -13.35
CA GLY A 237 -15.37 -4.58 -12.34
C GLY A 237 -16.59 -5.32 -12.88
N ALA A 238 -16.83 -6.53 -12.38
CA ALA A 238 -18.07 -7.28 -12.57
C ALA A 238 -18.36 -8.19 -11.38
N GLN A 239 -19.64 -8.39 -11.05
CA GLN A 239 -20.05 -9.11 -9.84
C GLN A 239 -19.99 -10.63 -10.03
N THR A 240 -19.11 -11.33 -9.30
CA THR A 240 -18.95 -12.79 -9.31
C THR A 240 -19.70 -13.45 -8.15
N SER A 241 -19.53 -14.76 -7.95
CA SER A 241 -20.17 -15.54 -6.88
C SER A 241 -19.89 -14.95 -5.49
N LEU A 242 -20.94 -14.81 -4.69
CA LEU A 242 -20.90 -14.32 -3.31
C LEU A 242 -21.27 -15.42 -2.31
N SER A 243 -20.86 -15.23 -1.05
CA SER A 243 -21.41 -16.01 0.06
C SER A 243 -22.92 -15.79 0.14
N ALA A 244 -23.70 -16.85 0.01
CA ALA A 244 -25.15 -16.82 0.22
C ALA A 244 -25.51 -16.51 1.69
N THR A 245 -24.60 -16.76 2.64
CA THR A 245 -24.78 -16.39 4.05
C THR A 245 -24.44 -14.91 4.24
N PRO A 246 -25.38 -14.07 4.74
CA PRO A 246 -25.12 -12.68 5.08
C PRO A 246 -24.11 -12.53 6.22
N ASN A 247 -23.35 -11.43 6.22
CA ASN A 247 -22.48 -11.05 7.33
C ASN A 247 -22.99 -9.74 7.98
N TYR A 248 -23.42 -9.83 9.22
CA TYR A 248 -23.97 -8.71 10.01
C TYR A 248 -22.96 -8.11 11.00
N ASP A 249 -21.73 -8.65 11.10
CA ASP A 249 -20.74 -8.25 12.08
C ASP A 249 -20.31 -6.77 11.97
N PRO A 250 -20.14 -6.17 10.77
CA PRO A 250 -19.84 -4.74 10.65
C PRO A 250 -20.90 -3.87 11.32
N PHE A 251 -22.19 -4.18 11.12
CA PHE A 251 -23.28 -3.42 11.73
C PHE A 251 -23.44 -3.71 13.23
N ASN A 252 -23.30 -4.96 13.66
CA ASN A 252 -23.34 -5.33 15.08
C ASN A 252 -22.21 -4.62 15.87
N ASN A 253 -21.00 -4.55 15.32
CA ASN A 253 -19.87 -3.85 15.92
C ASN A 253 -20.05 -2.32 15.92
N PHE A 254 -20.58 -1.76 14.83
CA PHE A 254 -20.98 -0.35 14.74
C PHE A 254 -22.00 0.01 15.83
N ALA A 255 -23.06 -0.78 15.96
CA ALA A 255 -24.09 -0.60 16.98
C ALA A 255 -23.51 -0.65 18.40
N LYS A 256 -22.66 -1.65 18.68
CA LYS A 256 -21.98 -1.81 19.98
C LYS A 256 -21.09 -0.62 20.32
N ILE A 257 -20.23 -0.18 19.39
CA ILE A 257 -19.25 0.89 19.64
C ILE A 257 -19.93 2.25 19.83
N LEU A 258 -21.07 2.50 19.17
CA LEU A 258 -21.84 3.74 19.33
C LEU A 258 -22.86 3.70 20.50
N GLY A 259 -22.76 2.72 21.39
CA GLY A 259 -23.60 2.64 22.59
C GLY A 259 -25.03 2.11 22.37
N CYS A 260 -25.33 1.62 21.16
CA CYS A 260 -26.59 0.97 20.80
C CYS A 260 -26.43 -0.57 20.74
N GLY A 261 -25.55 -1.16 21.55
CA GLY A 261 -25.15 -2.58 21.50
C GLY A 261 -26.16 -3.61 22.01
N GLY A 262 -27.47 -3.31 21.96
CA GLY A 262 -28.52 -4.19 22.45
C GLY A 262 -28.87 -5.34 21.49
N THR A 263 -29.91 -6.10 21.88
CA THR A 263 -30.54 -7.13 21.04
C THR A 263 -30.95 -6.54 19.68
N PRO A 264 -30.80 -7.28 18.57
CA PRO A 264 -31.28 -6.84 17.27
C PRO A 264 -32.77 -6.51 17.25
N GLY A 265 -33.14 -5.47 16.49
CA GLY A 265 -34.53 -5.03 16.29
C GLY A 265 -34.74 -3.51 16.36
N ASP A 266 -36.00 -3.10 16.44
CA ASP A 266 -36.42 -1.70 16.30
C ASP A 266 -35.82 -0.74 17.33
N GLU A 267 -35.63 -1.18 18.58
CA GLU A 267 -35.02 -0.34 19.63
C GLU A 267 -33.58 0.04 19.29
N ARG A 268 -32.83 -0.90 18.70
CA ARG A 268 -31.45 -0.69 18.26
C ARG A 268 -31.38 0.28 17.08
N LEU A 269 -32.27 0.13 16.10
CA LEU A 269 -32.42 1.09 15.01
C LEU A 269 -32.88 2.47 15.50
N ALA A 270 -33.80 2.54 16.47
CA ALA A 270 -34.29 3.79 17.04
C ALA A 270 -33.19 4.53 17.83
N CYS A 271 -32.31 3.81 18.53
CA CYS A 271 -31.09 4.35 19.14
C CYS A 271 -30.16 4.94 18.06
N LEU A 272 -29.83 4.15 17.03
CA LEU A 272 -28.90 4.53 15.98
C LEU A 272 -29.41 5.65 15.05
N ARG A 273 -30.72 5.73 14.80
CA ARG A 273 -31.36 6.80 14.01
C ARG A 273 -31.30 8.16 14.72
N LYS A 274 -31.22 8.20 16.06
CA LYS A 274 -31.08 9.44 16.84
C LYS A 274 -29.67 10.03 16.81
N LEU A 275 -28.65 9.27 16.40
CA LEU A 275 -27.27 9.76 16.35
C LEU A 275 -27.09 10.81 15.24
N PRO A 276 -26.33 11.90 15.47
CA PRO A 276 -25.95 12.82 14.41
C PRO A 276 -25.10 12.13 13.35
N ALA A 277 -25.33 12.43 12.07
CA ALA A 277 -24.62 11.78 10.96
C ALA A 277 -23.09 11.99 11.04
N ALA A 278 -22.64 13.13 11.59
CA ALA A 278 -21.22 13.40 11.87
C ALA A 278 -20.57 12.42 12.87
N VAL A 279 -21.33 11.85 13.81
CA VAL A 279 -20.84 10.81 14.74
C VAL A 279 -20.61 9.50 13.99
N ILE A 280 -21.56 9.14 13.12
CA ILE A 280 -21.45 7.96 12.24
C ILE A 280 -20.25 8.13 11.28
N ARG A 281 -20.11 9.29 10.63
CA ARG A 281 -18.98 9.62 9.74
C ARG A 281 -17.62 9.56 10.47
N LYS A 282 -17.56 10.03 11.73
CA LYS A 282 -16.36 9.92 12.56
C LYS A 282 -16.02 8.47 12.88
N TYR A 283 -17.02 7.64 13.17
CA TYR A 283 -16.83 6.20 13.35
C TYR A 283 -16.32 5.55 12.06
N THR A 284 -16.97 5.75 10.91
CA THR A 284 -16.57 5.09 9.65
C THR A 284 -15.14 5.41 9.22
N ASN A 285 -14.63 6.60 9.56
CA ASN A 285 -13.25 7.02 9.25
C ASN A 285 -12.22 6.56 10.31
N SER A 286 -12.65 5.89 11.39
CA SER A 286 -11.75 5.45 12.46
C SER A 286 -10.89 4.24 12.07
N PRO A 287 -9.64 4.12 12.55
CA PRO A 287 -8.78 2.97 12.27
C PRO A 287 -9.42 1.63 12.67
N GLY A 288 -9.28 0.62 11.81
CA GLY A 288 -9.76 -0.74 12.08
C GLY A 288 -11.26 -0.99 11.84
N VAL A 289 -12.03 0.01 11.40
CA VAL A 289 -13.43 -0.18 11.00
C VAL A 289 -13.51 -0.89 9.64
N SER A 290 -14.23 -2.00 9.58
CA SER A 290 -14.50 -2.76 8.36
C SER A 290 -15.41 -1.99 7.40
N SER A 291 -15.20 -2.15 6.09
CA SER A 291 -16.12 -1.57 5.10
C SER A 291 -17.50 -2.25 5.16
N PHE A 292 -18.55 -1.44 5.04
CA PHE A 292 -19.92 -1.92 4.85
C PHE A 292 -20.10 -2.44 3.42
N ARG A 293 -20.92 -3.49 3.23
CA ARG A 293 -21.05 -4.23 1.96
C ARG A 293 -22.51 -4.61 1.70
N PRO A 294 -22.94 -4.77 0.44
CA PRO A 294 -24.24 -5.32 0.12
C PRO A 294 -24.41 -6.73 0.70
N ILE A 295 -25.64 -7.08 1.04
CA ILE A 295 -26.05 -8.43 1.46
C ILE A 295 -26.71 -9.16 0.30
N VAL A 296 -26.51 -10.47 0.19
CA VAL A 296 -27.28 -11.32 -0.74
C VAL A 296 -28.72 -11.42 -0.26
N ASP A 297 -29.65 -10.92 -1.06
CA ASP A 297 -31.11 -11.02 -0.86
C ASP A 297 -31.82 -11.79 -1.98
N ASN A 298 -31.09 -12.18 -3.03
CA ASN A 298 -31.60 -12.78 -4.27
C ASN A 298 -32.73 -11.98 -4.95
N LYS A 299 -32.71 -10.65 -4.78
CA LYS A 299 -33.61 -9.69 -5.45
C LYS A 299 -32.84 -8.50 -6.01
N THR A 300 -32.08 -7.82 -5.16
CA THR A 300 -31.15 -6.76 -5.58
C THR A 300 -29.75 -7.29 -5.81
N VAL A 301 -29.31 -8.33 -5.07
CA VAL A 301 -28.00 -8.98 -5.21
C VAL A 301 -28.16 -10.50 -5.09
N PHE A 302 -27.71 -11.22 -6.11
CA PHE A 302 -27.76 -12.68 -6.17
C PHE A 302 -26.48 -13.30 -5.60
N ALA A 303 -26.61 -14.48 -4.96
CA ALA A 303 -25.46 -15.29 -4.56
C ALA A 303 -24.61 -15.70 -5.78
N ASP A 304 -25.29 -16.06 -6.88
CA ASP A 304 -24.69 -16.55 -8.11
C ASP A 304 -25.26 -15.80 -9.33
N PRO A 305 -24.70 -14.62 -9.66
CA PRO A 305 -25.11 -13.86 -10.83
C PRO A 305 -24.70 -14.53 -12.15
N LEU A 306 -23.56 -15.25 -12.18
CA LEU A 306 -23.09 -15.97 -13.36
C LEU A 306 -24.05 -17.10 -13.74
N GLY A 307 -24.57 -17.82 -12.74
CA GLY A 307 -25.65 -18.79 -12.89
C GLY A 307 -26.97 -18.18 -13.39
N GLN A 308 -27.33 -16.95 -12.96
CA GLN A 308 -28.50 -16.26 -13.54
C GLN A 308 -28.30 -15.94 -15.02
N ILE A 309 -27.10 -15.47 -15.42
CA ILE A 309 -26.78 -15.16 -16.83
C ILE A 309 -26.88 -16.44 -17.66
N ARG A 310 -26.20 -17.52 -17.23
CA ARG A 310 -26.23 -18.84 -17.90
C ARG A 310 -27.63 -19.44 -18.00
N ALA A 311 -28.51 -19.14 -17.04
CA ALA A 311 -29.91 -19.55 -17.06
C ALA A 311 -30.81 -18.67 -17.93
N GLY A 312 -30.28 -17.64 -18.59
CA GLY A 312 -31.05 -16.70 -19.41
C GLY A 312 -32.01 -15.81 -18.62
N LYS A 313 -31.76 -15.60 -17.32
CA LYS A 313 -32.67 -14.90 -16.39
C LYS A 313 -32.36 -13.41 -16.21
N THR A 314 -31.29 -12.92 -16.82
CA THR A 314 -30.78 -11.55 -16.67
C THR A 314 -31.15 -10.66 -17.86
N ALA A 315 -30.80 -9.37 -17.81
CA ALA A 315 -30.95 -8.49 -18.94
C ALA A 315 -30.07 -9.00 -20.10
N ASN A 316 -30.70 -9.30 -21.24
CA ASN A 316 -30.02 -9.67 -22.47
C ASN A 316 -29.73 -8.38 -23.26
N VAL A 317 -28.58 -7.76 -22.98
CA VAL A 317 -28.14 -6.50 -23.60
C VAL A 317 -26.67 -6.58 -24.04
N PRO A 318 -26.30 -5.91 -25.14
CA PRO A 318 -24.90 -5.67 -25.49
C PRO A 318 -24.09 -5.06 -24.34
N PHE A 319 -22.82 -5.43 -24.21
CA PHE A 319 -21.93 -4.75 -23.25
C PHE A 319 -20.46 -4.68 -23.65
N MET A 320 -19.83 -3.61 -23.19
CA MET A 320 -18.38 -3.45 -23.15
C MET A 320 -17.88 -3.66 -21.72
N ILE A 321 -16.78 -4.39 -21.55
CA ILE A 321 -16.12 -4.60 -20.26
C ILE A 321 -14.61 -4.59 -20.43
N GLY A 322 -13.87 -4.05 -19.46
CA GLY A 322 -12.42 -4.11 -19.53
C GLY A 322 -11.72 -3.83 -18.21
N THR A 323 -10.39 -3.87 -18.29
CA THR A 323 -9.49 -3.69 -17.15
C THR A 323 -8.33 -2.77 -17.51
N MET A 324 -7.58 -2.33 -16.51
CA MET A 324 -6.31 -1.64 -16.71
C MET A 324 -5.15 -2.64 -16.71
N GLN A 325 -4.06 -2.35 -17.40
CA GLN A 325 -2.87 -3.19 -17.41
C GLN A 325 -2.30 -3.40 -15.99
N ASP A 326 -2.33 -2.35 -15.17
CA ASP A 326 -1.82 -2.32 -13.80
C ASP A 326 -2.94 -2.07 -12.76
N ASP A 327 -4.16 -2.57 -13.03
CA ASP A 327 -5.37 -2.38 -12.21
C ASP A 327 -5.20 -2.71 -10.70
N GLY A 328 -4.26 -3.61 -10.37
CA GLY A 328 -3.95 -3.96 -8.99
C GLY A 328 -2.90 -3.09 -8.29
N SER A 329 -2.27 -2.13 -8.97
CA SER A 329 -1.16 -1.33 -8.41
C SER A 329 -1.62 -0.48 -7.22
N LEU A 330 -2.71 0.29 -7.38
CA LEU A 330 -3.32 1.13 -6.34
C LEU A 330 -3.63 0.35 -5.06
N PHE A 331 -4.26 -0.82 -5.19
CA PHE A 331 -4.67 -1.64 -4.05
C PHE A 331 -3.53 -2.45 -3.42
N SER A 332 -2.38 -2.57 -4.10
CA SER A 332 -1.19 -3.24 -3.54
C SER A 332 -0.43 -2.38 -2.52
N ILE A 333 -0.73 -1.07 -2.45
CA ILE A 333 -0.06 -0.12 -1.57
C ILE A 333 -0.18 -0.55 -0.10
N GLY A 334 0.97 -0.67 0.58
CA GLY A 334 1.04 -1.13 1.98
C GLY A 334 0.97 -2.66 2.16
N ILE A 335 0.72 -3.43 1.11
CA ILE A 335 0.66 -4.90 1.18
C ILE A 335 2.06 -5.47 0.92
N ASN A 336 2.64 -6.11 1.94
CA ASN A 336 4.01 -6.65 1.92
C ASN A 336 4.10 -8.17 2.11
N SER A 337 2.96 -8.86 2.20
CA SER A 337 2.88 -10.29 2.49
C SER A 337 1.78 -10.94 1.66
N LEU A 338 2.18 -11.68 0.62
CA LEU A 338 1.28 -12.45 -0.22
C LEU A 338 0.44 -13.46 0.61
N PRO A 339 1.01 -14.23 1.56
CA PRO A 339 0.21 -15.12 2.42
C PRO A 339 -0.86 -14.39 3.24
N ALA A 340 -0.55 -13.21 3.81
CA ALA A 340 -1.51 -12.44 4.60
C ALA A 340 -2.63 -11.84 3.72
N TYR A 341 -2.28 -11.38 2.52
CA TYR A 341 -3.24 -10.91 1.54
C TYR A 341 -4.20 -12.03 1.09
N LEU A 342 -3.66 -13.21 0.76
CA LEU A 342 -4.47 -14.37 0.37
C LEU A 342 -5.37 -14.86 1.51
N LEU A 343 -4.88 -14.85 2.75
CA LEU A 343 -5.69 -15.17 3.94
C LEU A 343 -6.90 -14.23 4.05
N GLY A 344 -6.69 -12.91 3.94
CA GLY A 344 -7.78 -11.92 4.01
C GLY A 344 -8.74 -11.96 2.81
N THR A 345 -8.22 -12.19 1.60
CA THR A 345 -8.99 -12.11 0.36
C THR A 345 -9.76 -13.39 0.04
N THR A 346 -9.20 -14.55 0.37
CA THR A 346 -9.79 -15.87 0.05
C THR A 346 -10.30 -16.63 1.28
N ASN A 347 -10.28 -15.99 2.46
CA ASN A 347 -10.54 -16.63 3.76
C ASN A 347 -9.67 -17.89 3.97
N GLY A 348 -8.40 -17.82 3.57
CA GLY A 348 -7.44 -18.93 3.65
C GLY A 348 -7.64 -20.08 2.64
N ARG A 349 -8.64 -20.00 1.74
CA ARG A 349 -8.86 -21.04 0.71
C ARG A 349 -7.72 -21.12 -0.32
N ALA A 350 -7.03 -20.00 -0.59
CA ALA A 350 -5.82 -19.98 -1.42
C ALA A 350 -4.56 -19.88 -0.56
N SER A 351 -3.51 -20.62 -0.95
CA SER A 351 -2.17 -20.53 -0.35
C SER A 351 -1.15 -19.97 -1.34
N ALA A 352 -0.04 -19.44 -0.84
CA ALA A 352 0.93 -18.73 -1.68
C ALA A 352 1.69 -19.63 -2.68
N ALA A 353 1.77 -20.95 -2.46
CA ALA A 353 2.53 -21.85 -3.34
C ALA A 353 1.84 -22.10 -4.70
N PRO A 354 0.55 -22.46 -4.77
CA PRO A 354 -0.20 -22.48 -6.04
C PRO A 354 -0.19 -21.13 -6.76
N VAL A 355 -0.34 -20.03 -6.03
CA VAL A 355 -0.30 -18.67 -6.61
C VAL A 355 1.06 -18.38 -7.26
N ARG A 356 2.18 -18.63 -6.57
CA ARG A 356 3.53 -18.47 -7.16
C ARG A 356 3.77 -19.36 -8.38
N LYS A 357 3.07 -20.50 -8.51
CA LYS A 357 3.12 -21.36 -9.69
C LYS A 357 2.33 -20.76 -10.87
N ALA A 358 1.19 -20.11 -10.61
CA ALA A 358 0.40 -19.42 -11.63
C ALA A 358 1.08 -18.14 -12.16
N TYR A 359 1.92 -17.50 -11.34
CA TYR A 359 2.71 -16.30 -11.71
C TYR A 359 4.22 -16.58 -11.76
N PRO A 360 4.70 -17.42 -12.71
CA PRO A 360 6.11 -17.75 -12.82
C PRO A 360 6.97 -16.50 -13.11
N GLN A 361 8.22 -16.52 -12.66
CA GLN A 361 9.21 -15.42 -12.79
C GLN A 361 8.92 -14.13 -11.99
N LEU A 362 7.77 -14.02 -11.32
CA LEU A 362 7.48 -12.91 -10.42
C LEU A 362 7.84 -13.25 -8.96
N ASN A 363 8.30 -12.27 -8.20
CA ASN A 363 8.44 -12.39 -6.74
C ASN A 363 7.16 -11.92 -6.03
N ASP A 364 7.00 -12.22 -4.73
CA ASP A 364 5.78 -11.88 -3.98
C ASP A 364 5.31 -10.41 -4.12
N SER A 365 6.22 -9.42 -4.14
CA SER A 365 5.82 -8.00 -4.28
C SER A 365 5.37 -7.63 -5.69
N GLN A 366 5.75 -8.41 -6.70
CA GLN A 366 5.25 -8.30 -8.08
C GLN A 366 3.99 -9.15 -8.31
N ILE A 367 3.85 -10.26 -7.57
CA ILE A 367 2.67 -11.14 -7.62
C ILE A 367 1.46 -10.43 -7.03
N ILE A 368 1.59 -9.74 -5.88
CA ILE A 368 0.45 -9.07 -5.21
C ILE A 368 -0.40 -8.20 -6.15
N PRO A 369 0.15 -7.21 -6.90
CA PRO A 369 -0.66 -6.41 -7.82
C PRO A 369 -1.24 -7.22 -8.99
N GLN A 370 -0.55 -8.25 -9.49
CA GLN A 370 -1.11 -9.10 -10.56
C GLN A 370 -2.26 -10.00 -10.04
N VAL A 371 -2.14 -10.54 -8.83
CA VAL A 371 -3.22 -11.29 -8.17
C VAL A 371 -4.43 -10.39 -7.92
N ILE A 372 -4.22 -9.15 -7.46
CA ILE A 372 -5.32 -8.19 -7.28
C ILE A 372 -6.00 -7.95 -8.63
N LYS A 373 -5.24 -7.64 -9.69
CA LYS A 373 -5.76 -7.39 -11.03
C LYS A 373 -6.63 -8.55 -11.53
N ASP A 374 -6.09 -9.76 -11.45
CA ASP A 374 -6.75 -10.95 -11.99
C ASP A 374 -7.97 -11.36 -11.15
N PHE A 375 -7.81 -11.52 -9.84
CA PHE A 375 -8.89 -11.95 -8.95
C PHE A 375 -10.04 -10.95 -8.85
N THR A 376 -9.75 -9.64 -8.91
CA THR A 376 -10.75 -8.58 -8.65
C THR A 376 -11.39 -8.03 -9.92
N PHE A 377 -10.70 -8.08 -11.07
CA PHE A 377 -11.13 -7.37 -12.28
C PHE A 377 -11.09 -8.26 -13.54
N ASN A 378 -9.93 -8.82 -13.89
CA ASN A 378 -9.74 -9.47 -15.19
C ASN A 378 -10.44 -10.84 -15.30
N CYS A 379 -10.37 -11.69 -14.27
CA CYS A 379 -11.09 -12.97 -14.26
C CYS A 379 -12.62 -12.78 -14.15
N PRO A 380 -13.14 -11.87 -13.30
CA PRO A 380 -14.55 -11.46 -13.38
C PRO A 380 -15.02 -11.05 -14.78
N ALA A 381 -14.21 -10.29 -15.54
CA ALA A 381 -14.55 -9.89 -16.90
C ALA A 381 -14.57 -11.06 -17.90
N GLN A 382 -13.62 -11.99 -17.78
CA GLN A 382 -13.63 -13.25 -18.54
C GLN A 382 -14.86 -14.11 -18.23
N LEU A 383 -15.20 -14.32 -16.96
CA LEU A 383 -16.37 -15.12 -16.57
C LEU A 383 -17.68 -14.50 -17.06
N TRP A 384 -17.82 -13.18 -16.98
CA TRP A 384 -19.00 -12.46 -17.47
C TRP A 384 -19.17 -12.54 -18.98
N THR A 385 -18.10 -12.32 -19.75
CA THR A 385 -18.16 -12.43 -21.22
C THR A 385 -18.43 -13.87 -21.66
N ALA A 386 -17.84 -14.86 -21.00
CA ALA A 386 -18.11 -16.27 -21.26
C ALA A 386 -19.57 -16.66 -20.97
N ALA A 387 -20.11 -16.24 -19.82
CA ALA A 387 -21.50 -16.52 -19.43
C ALA A 387 -22.51 -15.88 -20.38
N ALA A 388 -22.31 -14.62 -20.76
CA ALA A 388 -23.20 -13.89 -21.67
C ALA A 388 -23.15 -14.46 -23.10
N TYR A 389 -21.96 -14.76 -23.61
CA TYR A 389 -21.80 -15.40 -24.93
C TYR A 389 -22.50 -16.77 -24.98
N GLY A 390 -22.41 -17.55 -23.90
CA GLY A 390 -23.06 -18.86 -23.77
C GLY A 390 -24.60 -18.84 -23.88
N VAL A 391 -25.24 -17.69 -23.64
CA VAL A 391 -26.70 -17.49 -23.83
C VAL A 391 -27.06 -16.63 -25.05
N GLY A 392 -26.10 -16.45 -25.97
CA GLY A 392 -26.33 -15.81 -27.27
C GLY A 392 -26.17 -14.28 -27.29
N VAL A 393 -25.60 -13.66 -26.25
CA VAL A 393 -25.19 -12.25 -26.33
C VAL A 393 -23.93 -12.16 -27.20
N ILE A 394 -24.06 -11.68 -28.43
CA ILE A 394 -22.95 -11.60 -29.40
C ILE A 394 -22.31 -10.20 -29.50
N ASP A 395 -23.02 -9.16 -29.06
CA ASP A 395 -22.55 -7.77 -29.07
C ASP A 395 -21.72 -7.47 -27.81
N LEU A 396 -20.62 -8.22 -27.69
CA LEU A 396 -19.69 -8.15 -26.57
C LEU A 396 -18.39 -7.48 -27.01
N TYR A 397 -17.83 -6.64 -26.16
CA TYR A 397 -16.52 -6.02 -26.37
C TYR A 397 -15.69 -6.13 -25.09
N ARG A 398 -14.52 -6.79 -25.17
CA ARG A 398 -13.59 -6.92 -24.04
C ARG A 398 -12.30 -6.17 -24.34
N TYR A 399 -11.79 -5.41 -23.37
CA TYR A 399 -10.53 -4.69 -23.53
C TYR A 399 -9.60 -4.71 -22.30
N THR A 400 -8.33 -4.38 -22.54
CA THR A 400 -7.37 -3.91 -21.53
C THR A 400 -6.79 -2.56 -21.96
N TYR A 401 -6.65 -1.61 -21.04
CA TYR A 401 -6.10 -0.28 -21.29
C TYR A 401 -4.64 -0.18 -20.80
N GLY A 402 -3.75 0.38 -21.62
CA GLY A 402 -2.30 0.36 -21.40
C GLY A 402 -1.58 1.72 -21.48
N ALA A 403 -2.29 2.84 -21.65
CA ALA A 403 -1.64 4.15 -21.71
C ALA A 403 -1.21 4.65 -20.32
N VAL A 404 -0.07 5.33 -20.28
CA VAL A 404 0.58 5.82 -19.06
C VAL A 404 1.07 7.24 -19.28
N PHE A 405 0.40 8.22 -18.67
CA PHE A 405 0.82 9.63 -18.66
C PHE A 405 1.37 10.05 -17.30
N GLN A 406 2.30 11.00 -17.32
CA GLN A 406 3.16 11.34 -16.18
C GLN A 406 2.43 12.14 -15.09
N ASP A 407 1.48 12.99 -15.46
CA ASP A 407 0.62 13.75 -14.55
C ASP A 407 -0.54 12.93 -14.00
N LEU A 408 -0.94 11.85 -14.69
CA LEU A 408 -1.83 10.83 -14.15
C LEU A 408 -1.15 9.88 -13.13
N GLN A 409 0.16 9.95 -12.89
CA GLN A 409 0.86 9.09 -11.91
C GLN A 409 0.64 9.57 -10.46
N VAL A 410 -0.51 9.22 -9.87
CA VAL A 410 -0.88 9.58 -8.49
C VAL A 410 0.01 8.94 -7.40
N PHE A 411 0.83 7.95 -7.75
CA PHE A 411 1.95 7.45 -6.94
C PHE A 411 3.09 6.92 -7.83
N PRO A 412 4.33 6.77 -7.32
CA PRO A 412 5.47 6.36 -8.14
C PRO A 412 5.29 4.98 -8.79
N ASN A 413 5.40 4.93 -10.12
CA ASN A 413 5.20 3.74 -10.95
C ASN A 413 3.78 3.14 -10.82
N ALA A 414 2.75 3.99 -10.80
CA ALA A 414 1.37 3.53 -10.83
C ALA A 414 1.03 2.73 -12.09
N GLY A 415 1.63 3.11 -13.23
CA GLY A 415 1.40 2.47 -14.53
C GLY A 415 0.07 2.92 -15.13
N ALA A 416 -0.61 2.03 -15.86
CA ALA A 416 -2.02 2.18 -16.17
C ALA A 416 -2.82 1.64 -14.98
N TRP A 417 -2.94 2.46 -13.93
CA TRP A 417 -3.56 2.08 -12.65
C TRP A 417 -5.10 2.14 -12.72
N HIS A 418 -5.77 1.51 -11.76
CA HIS A 418 -7.23 1.52 -11.64
C HIS A 418 -7.83 2.93 -11.72
N SER A 419 -8.89 3.15 -12.49
CA SER A 419 -9.51 4.46 -12.73
C SER A 419 -8.69 5.48 -13.58
N SER A 420 -7.48 5.13 -14.06
CA SER A 420 -6.61 6.09 -14.79
C SER A 420 -7.09 6.46 -16.19
N GLU A 421 -8.02 5.70 -16.77
CA GLU A 421 -8.68 5.97 -18.05
C GLU A 421 -9.88 6.92 -17.92
N VAL A 422 -10.41 7.13 -16.72
CA VAL A 422 -11.62 7.92 -16.50
C VAL A 422 -11.47 9.38 -16.97
N PRO A 423 -10.38 10.12 -16.67
CA PRO A 423 -10.20 11.48 -17.17
C PRO A 423 -10.15 11.55 -18.71
N GLU A 424 -9.60 10.53 -19.34
CA GLU A 424 -9.51 10.39 -20.80
C GLU A 424 -10.91 10.22 -21.42
N VAL A 425 -11.72 9.33 -20.84
CA VAL A 425 -13.10 9.07 -21.27
C VAL A 425 -13.99 10.31 -21.13
N PHE A 426 -13.86 11.06 -20.04
CA PHE A 426 -14.66 12.25 -19.77
C PHE A 426 -14.15 13.53 -20.46
N GLY A 427 -12.89 13.59 -20.88
CA GLY A 427 -12.29 14.84 -21.40
C GLY A 427 -11.90 15.82 -20.30
N THR A 428 -11.67 15.31 -19.09
CA THR A 428 -11.40 16.05 -17.84
C THR A 428 -9.96 15.90 -17.35
N TYR A 429 -9.05 15.45 -18.22
CA TYR A 429 -7.61 15.44 -18.01
C TYR A 429 -7.06 16.85 -17.71
N ASN A 430 -5.88 16.94 -17.11
CA ASN A 430 -5.33 18.23 -16.70
C ASN A 430 -4.70 18.99 -17.86
N ARG A 431 -5.50 19.84 -18.52
CA ARG A 431 -5.10 20.70 -19.65
C ARG A 431 -3.84 21.58 -19.43
N SER A 432 -3.38 21.77 -18.19
CA SER A 432 -2.15 22.53 -17.89
C SER A 432 -0.86 21.69 -17.89
N THR A 433 -0.98 20.37 -17.77
CA THR A 433 0.14 19.42 -17.70
C THR A 433 0.11 18.37 -18.81
N ALA A 434 -1.06 18.15 -19.41
CA ALA A 434 -1.31 17.08 -20.35
C ALA A 434 -0.44 17.14 -21.61
N SER A 435 -0.02 15.96 -22.06
CA SER A 435 0.78 15.81 -23.29
C SER A 435 -0.08 15.92 -24.56
N ALA A 436 0.54 16.14 -25.72
CA ALA A 436 -0.16 16.11 -27.01
C ALA A 436 -0.78 14.72 -27.30
N ASP A 437 -0.12 13.65 -26.86
CA ASP A 437 -0.60 12.28 -27.04
C ASP A 437 -1.80 11.97 -26.13
N GLU A 438 -1.81 12.51 -24.90
CA GLU A 438 -2.93 12.44 -23.95
C GLU A 438 -4.16 13.23 -24.44
N ILE A 439 -3.96 14.48 -24.88
CA ILE A 439 -5.02 15.28 -25.50
C ILE A 439 -5.66 14.53 -26.69
N THR A 440 -4.83 13.84 -27.47
CA THR A 440 -5.28 13.00 -28.59
C THR A 440 -6.00 11.74 -28.09
N LEU A 441 -5.46 11.07 -27.08
CA LEU A 441 -6.05 9.85 -26.53
C LEU A 441 -7.41 10.12 -25.91
N SER A 442 -7.57 11.17 -25.10
CA SER A 442 -8.85 11.55 -24.52
C SER A 442 -9.92 11.76 -25.60
N ALA A 443 -9.62 12.53 -26.65
CA ALA A 443 -10.55 12.73 -27.75
C ALA A 443 -10.93 11.41 -28.46
N THR A 444 -9.96 10.51 -28.65
CA THR A 444 -10.14 9.18 -29.24
C THR A 444 -10.97 8.26 -28.33
N MET A 445 -10.67 8.19 -27.03
CA MET A 445 -11.35 7.37 -26.03
C MET A 445 -12.78 7.84 -25.82
N GLN A 446 -13.00 9.14 -25.64
CA GLN A 446 -14.34 9.73 -25.53
C GLN A 446 -15.20 9.40 -26.76
N THR A 447 -14.64 9.51 -27.97
CA THR A 447 -15.33 9.15 -29.22
C THR A 447 -15.63 7.66 -29.27
N THR A 448 -14.69 6.80 -28.85
CA THR A 448 -14.86 5.34 -28.84
C THR A 448 -15.98 4.90 -27.90
N ILE A 449 -16.01 5.43 -26.68
CA ILE A 449 -17.09 5.19 -25.72
C ILE A 449 -18.42 5.75 -26.23
N ALA A 450 -18.41 6.95 -26.82
CA ALA A 450 -19.60 7.55 -27.41
C ALA A 450 -20.18 6.75 -28.59
N ASN A 451 -19.33 6.12 -29.42
CA ASN A 451 -19.78 5.25 -30.51
C ASN A 451 -20.59 4.07 -29.96
N PHE A 452 -20.12 3.39 -28.91
CA PHE A 452 -20.88 2.31 -28.26
C PHE A 452 -22.17 2.82 -27.59
N ILE A 453 -22.17 4.01 -27.00
CA ILE A 453 -23.41 4.62 -26.46
C ILE A 453 -24.42 4.92 -27.60
N LYS A 454 -23.95 5.35 -28.78
CA LYS A 454 -24.77 5.66 -29.97
C LYS A 454 -25.35 4.40 -30.60
N ASP A 455 -24.51 3.39 -30.84
CA ASP A 455 -24.90 2.09 -31.37
C ASP A 455 -24.04 0.98 -30.72
N PRO A 456 -24.60 0.19 -29.80
CA PRO A 456 -23.85 -0.85 -29.10
C PRO A 456 -23.71 -2.15 -29.94
N THR A 457 -24.31 -2.22 -31.14
CA THR A 457 -24.27 -3.40 -32.01
C THR A 457 -23.17 -3.33 -33.08
N THR A 458 -22.49 -2.18 -33.20
CA THR A 458 -21.39 -1.94 -34.15
C THR A 458 -20.07 -1.64 -33.45
N SER A 459 -18.97 -1.71 -34.21
CA SER A 459 -17.60 -1.58 -33.70
C SER A 459 -17.34 -0.20 -33.06
N PRO A 460 -16.95 -0.11 -31.77
CA PRO A 460 -16.72 1.18 -31.11
C PRO A 460 -15.57 2.01 -31.70
N ALA A 461 -14.56 1.34 -32.24
CA ALA A 461 -13.40 1.94 -32.92
C ALA A 461 -13.00 1.09 -34.15
N PRO A 462 -12.24 1.65 -35.11
CA PRO A 462 -11.65 0.88 -36.21
C PRO A 462 -10.91 -0.37 -35.72
N ASN A 463 -11.11 -1.48 -36.43
CA ASN A 463 -10.53 -2.80 -36.16
C ASN A 463 -10.93 -3.48 -34.83
N TRP A 464 -11.81 -2.90 -34.01
CA TRP A 464 -12.28 -3.53 -32.76
C TRP A 464 -13.33 -4.62 -33.03
N ALA A 465 -12.88 -5.86 -33.24
CA ALA A 465 -13.77 -7.00 -33.41
C ALA A 465 -14.62 -7.28 -32.14
N LYS A 466 -15.82 -7.84 -32.33
CA LYS A 466 -16.65 -8.38 -31.24
C LYS A 466 -15.90 -9.49 -30.51
N TYR A 467 -15.97 -9.48 -29.18
CA TYR A 467 -15.29 -10.44 -28.32
C TYR A 467 -15.92 -11.83 -28.44
N THR A 468 -15.09 -12.82 -28.76
CA THR A 468 -15.48 -14.24 -28.79
C THR A 468 -14.59 -14.99 -27.81
N PRO A 469 -15.13 -15.48 -26.67
CA PRO A 469 -14.35 -16.22 -25.68
C PRO A 469 -13.61 -17.42 -26.30
N GLY A 470 -12.32 -17.55 -26.00
CA GLY A 470 -11.47 -18.66 -26.46
C GLY A 470 -11.21 -18.74 -27.96
N THR A 471 -11.65 -17.76 -28.77
CA THR A 471 -11.54 -17.83 -30.25
C THR A 471 -11.00 -16.53 -30.85
N GLY A 472 -9.91 -16.65 -31.61
CA GLY A 472 -9.36 -15.58 -32.45
C GLY A 472 -8.75 -14.41 -31.69
N ASN A 473 -8.35 -13.38 -32.45
CA ASN A 473 -7.82 -12.14 -31.90
C ASN A 473 -8.97 -11.15 -31.67
N THR A 474 -9.70 -11.34 -30.57
CA THR A 474 -10.92 -10.59 -30.26
C THR A 474 -10.85 -9.77 -28.96
N LEU A 475 -9.76 -9.85 -28.20
CA LEU A 475 -9.47 -8.96 -27.07
C LEU A 475 -8.81 -7.67 -27.57
N ALA A 476 -9.35 -6.51 -27.22
CA ALA A 476 -8.73 -5.22 -27.55
C ALA A 476 -7.68 -4.79 -26.51
N ARG A 477 -6.51 -4.37 -26.99
CA ARG A 477 -5.50 -3.63 -26.22
C ARG A 477 -5.62 -2.15 -26.62
N LEU A 478 -6.14 -1.32 -25.73
CA LEU A 478 -6.35 0.10 -25.97
C LEU A 478 -5.11 0.91 -25.57
N ALA A 479 -4.64 1.74 -26.50
CA ALA A 479 -3.56 2.71 -26.30
C ALA A 479 -2.19 2.11 -25.94
N TYR A 480 -1.90 0.91 -26.43
CA TYR A 480 -0.59 0.25 -26.32
C TYR A 480 0.44 0.87 -27.27
N ASP A 481 1.73 0.75 -26.96
CA ASP A 481 2.86 1.26 -27.76
C ASP A 481 2.76 2.75 -28.19
N GLY A 482 2.03 3.57 -27.43
CA GLY A 482 1.80 4.99 -27.74
C GLY A 482 0.72 5.25 -28.82
N ASN A 483 -0.09 4.24 -29.16
CA ASN A 483 -1.13 4.36 -30.18
C ASN A 483 -2.36 5.14 -29.67
N VAL A 484 -2.37 6.46 -29.87
CA VAL A 484 -3.42 7.36 -29.36
C VAL A 484 -4.46 7.82 -30.39
N GLN A 485 -4.26 7.51 -31.68
CA GLN A 485 -5.15 7.94 -32.78
C GLN A 485 -6.29 6.94 -32.98
N MET A 486 -7.47 7.40 -33.39
CA MET A 486 -8.62 6.52 -33.67
C MET A 486 -8.31 5.37 -34.65
N SER A 487 -7.40 5.56 -35.60
CA SER A 487 -7.02 4.52 -36.58
C SER A 487 -6.09 3.43 -36.03
N ASN A 488 -5.39 3.66 -34.91
CA ASN A 488 -4.44 2.71 -34.31
C ASN A 488 -4.70 2.41 -32.82
N LEU A 489 -5.69 3.04 -32.18
CA LEU A 489 -6.06 2.87 -30.76
C LEU A 489 -6.08 1.41 -30.29
N VAL A 490 -6.54 0.50 -31.17
CA VAL A 490 -6.83 -0.89 -30.86
C VAL A 490 -5.78 -1.81 -31.48
N GLU A 491 -4.96 -2.42 -30.64
CA GLU A 491 -4.19 -3.62 -31.00
C GLU A 491 -5.03 -4.86 -30.62
N MET A 492 -5.35 -5.71 -31.60
CA MET A 492 -6.12 -6.94 -31.34
C MET A 492 -5.22 -8.08 -30.86
N ALA A 493 -5.52 -8.63 -29.70
CA ALA A 493 -4.83 -9.77 -29.08
C ALA A 493 -5.74 -11.01 -29.01
N ALA A 494 -5.12 -12.18 -28.83
CA ALA A 494 -5.84 -13.44 -28.61
C ALA A 494 -6.81 -13.31 -27.43
N SER A 495 -8.04 -13.81 -27.62
CA SER A 495 -9.19 -13.62 -26.72
C SER A 495 -8.94 -14.00 -25.25
N ASP A 496 -8.01 -14.94 -25.03
CA ASP A 496 -7.64 -15.61 -23.79
C ASP A 496 -6.25 -15.19 -23.27
N SER A 497 -5.59 -14.23 -23.93
CA SER A 497 -4.20 -13.84 -23.63
C SER A 497 -3.97 -13.23 -22.24
N LEU A 498 -5.02 -12.94 -21.49
CA LEU A 498 -4.99 -12.52 -20.09
C LEU A 498 -5.53 -13.57 -19.10
N ASP A 499 -6.01 -14.72 -19.57
CA ASP A 499 -6.92 -15.60 -18.81
C ASP A 499 -6.24 -16.84 -18.22
N SER A 500 -4.92 -16.96 -18.38
CA SER A 500 -4.14 -18.10 -17.91
C SER A 500 -4.19 -18.29 -16.40
N ALA A 501 -4.12 -17.20 -15.61
CA ALA A 501 -4.26 -17.24 -14.16
C ALA A 501 -5.73 -17.43 -13.71
N CYS A 502 -6.70 -17.04 -14.53
CA CYS A 502 -8.12 -17.23 -14.26
C CYS A 502 -8.46 -18.73 -14.32
N THR A 503 -8.30 -19.30 -15.51
CA THR A 503 -8.59 -20.70 -15.82
C THR A 503 -7.79 -21.71 -15.00
N SER A 504 -6.53 -21.39 -14.67
CA SER A 504 -5.67 -22.30 -13.88
C SER A 504 -5.81 -22.19 -12.36
N LEU A 505 -6.52 -21.16 -11.84
CA LEU A 505 -6.56 -20.88 -10.41
C LEU A 505 -7.84 -20.17 -9.94
N TRP A 506 -8.12 -18.96 -10.44
CA TRP A 506 -9.11 -18.07 -9.82
C TRP A 506 -10.57 -18.42 -10.09
N ASP A 507 -10.89 -19.05 -11.22
CA ASP A 507 -12.28 -19.35 -11.61
C ASP A 507 -12.98 -20.20 -10.53
N SER A 508 -12.28 -21.17 -9.94
CA SER A 508 -12.77 -22.03 -8.84
C SER A 508 -13.16 -21.30 -7.54
N PHE A 509 -12.78 -20.03 -7.40
CA PHE A 509 -13.15 -19.16 -6.26
C PHE A 509 -14.30 -18.22 -6.63
N LEU A 510 -14.30 -17.73 -7.86
CA LEU A 510 -15.19 -16.70 -8.41
C LEU A 510 -16.48 -17.28 -9.00
N ASP A 511 -16.48 -18.55 -9.38
CA ASP A 511 -17.59 -19.27 -10.01
C ASP A 511 -17.87 -20.57 -9.26
N GLN A 512 -18.65 -20.48 -8.18
CA GLN A 512 -18.80 -21.58 -7.24
C GLN A 512 -19.75 -22.69 -7.74
N ASN A 513 -20.48 -22.43 -8.84
CA ASN A 513 -21.47 -23.35 -9.43
C ASN A 513 -21.21 -23.67 -10.92
N GLY A 514 -20.23 -23.06 -11.58
CA GLY A 514 -20.03 -23.12 -13.04
C GLY A 514 -19.45 -24.41 -13.63
N GLY A 515 -19.42 -25.50 -12.86
CA GLY A 515 -18.72 -26.74 -13.22
C GLY A 515 -19.51 -27.67 -14.15
N ASP A 516 -19.76 -27.29 -15.41
CA ASP A 516 -19.88 -28.27 -16.52
C ASP A 516 -19.74 -27.63 -17.93
N SER A 517 -18.51 -27.44 -18.43
CA SER A 517 -18.29 -27.10 -19.84
C SER A 517 -16.88 -27.45 -20.39
N SER A 518 -16.15 -28.39 -19.80
CA SER A 518 -14.87 -28.87 -20.34
C SER A 518 -15.07 -30.16 -21.12
N THR A 519 -14.83 -30.13 -22.43
CA THR A 519 -15.02 -31.24 -23.37
C THR A 519 -14.29 -32.53 -22.97
N ASN A 520 -15.01 -33.66 -23.02
CA ASN A 520 -14.47 -35.01 -22.86
C ASN A 520 -13.27 -35.32 -23.75
N THR A 521 -12.17 -35.80 -23.17
CA THR A 521 -11.29 -36.80 -23.80
C THR A 521 -11.01 -37.94 -22.83
N THR A 522 -11.71 -39.04 -23.07
CA THR A 522 -11.55 -40.40 -22.55
C THR A 522 -10.18 -40.78 -21.95
N SER A 523 -10.19 -41.36 -20.75
CA SER A 523 -9.47 -42.62 -20.53
C SER A 523 -10.29 -43.52 -19.59
N SER A 524 -10.23 -44.83 -19.83
CA SER A 524 -11.14 -45.84 -19.29
C SER A 524 -10.75 -46.33 -17.90
N ASN A 525 -11.72 -46.43 -17.01
CA ASN A 525 -11.68 -47.34 -15.88
C ASN A 525 -11.97 -48.78 -16.37
N PRO A 526 -11.33 -49.79 -15.79
CA PRO A 526 -12.02 -51.06 -15.54
C PRO A 526 -11.84 -51.55 -14.10
N ASP A 527 -12.97 -51.96 -13.50
CA ASP A 527 -13.11 -52.97 -12.45
C ASP A 527 -12.38 -52.76 -11.09
N GLY A 528 -12.84 -53.27 -9.96
CA GLY A 528 -14.04 -54.06 -9.69
C GLY A 528 -13.86 -54.93 -8.43
N ASP A 529 -14.83 -54.83 -7.54
CA ASP A 529 -15.25 -55.86 -6.56
C ASP A 529 -14.53 -56.12 -5.20
N THR A 530 -15.38 -56.23 -4.17
CA THR A 530 -15.36 -57.03 -2.92
C THR A 530 -14.10 -57.25 -2.03
N GLY A 531 -14.31 -57.15 -0.71
CA GLY A 531 -14.15 -58.34 0.16
C GLY A 531 -13.23 -58.32 1.40
N GLY A 532 -13.83 -58.20 2.60
CA GLY A 532 -13.66 -59.15 3.74
C GLY A 532 -12.28 -59.49 4.37
N ALA A 533 -11.93 -58.76 5.45
CA ALA A 533 -11.73 -59.24 6.84
C ALA A 533 -10.65 -60.29 7.30
N VAL A 534 -10.30 -60.14 8.60
CA VAL A 534 -9.77 -61.11 9.60
C VAL A 534 -8.26 -61.18 9.91
N MET A 535 -7.97 -61.34 11.22
CA MET A 535 -6.69 -61.29 11.94
C MET A 535 -5.97 -62.65 12.13
N SER A 536 -4.70 -62.58 12.59
CA SER A 536 -3.95 -63.45 13.56
C SER A 536 -2.51 -63.76 13.08
N GLY A 537 -1.48 -63.98 13.91
CA GLY A 537 -1.31 -63.82 15.37
C GLY A 537 0.01 -64.46 15.90
N GLY A 538 0.62 -63.90 16.96
CA GLY A 538 1.71 -64.50 17.79
C GLY A 538 3.13 -64.62 17.19
N SER A 539 4.21 -64.90 17.94
CA SER A 539 4.46 -64.92 19.40
C SER A 539 5.96 -65.18 19.74
N ILE A 540 6.55 -64.44 20.72
CA ILE A 540 7.59 -64.83 21.75
C ILE A 540 8.83 -65.65 21.28
N ALA A 541 10.13 -65.32 21.53
CA ALA A 541 10.86 -64.40 22.44
C ALA A 541 12.23 -63.95 21.78
N SER A 542 13.36 -63.58 22.41
CA SER A 542 13.83 -63.52 23.82
C SER A 542 14.97 -62.48 24.11
N THR A 543 15.50 -62.56 25.34
CA THR A 543 16.77 -62.02 25.92
C THR A 543 17.92 -61.60 24.97
N SER A 544 18.77 -60.58 25.19
CA SER A 544 18.88 -59.44 26.14
C SER A 544 20.39 -59.14 26.34
N THR A 545 20.91 -58.08 25.71
CA THR A 545 22.04 -57.31 26.29
C THR A 545 21.86 -55.83 25.96
N ARG A 546 21.89 -54.95 26.97
CA ARG A 546 21.67 -53.51 26.79
C ARG A 546 22.86 -52.84 26.10
N VAL A 547 22.62 -52.30 24.91
CA VAL A 547 23.33 -51.11 24.42
C VAL A 547 22.29 -50.02 24.26
N ILE A 548 22.44 -48.89 24.95
CA ILE A 548 21.58 -47.71 24.75
C ILE A 548 22.00 -47.05 23.43
N ARG A 549 21.54 -47.60 22.31
CA ARG A 549 21.38 -46.82 21.08
C ARG A 549 20.16 -45.94 21.28
N VAL A 550 20.34 -44.63 21.22
CA VAL A 550 19.24 -43.68 21.07
C VAL A 550 18.58 -43.97 19.72
N GLN A 551 17.48 -44.72 19.73
CA GLN A 551 16.66 -44.94 18.54
C GLN A 551 16.00 -43.62 18.14
N TRP A 552 16.31 -43.16 16.94
CA TRP A 552 15.55 -42.11 16.27
C TRP A 552 14.12 -42.61 16.05
N ARG A 553 13.14 -41.98 16.70
CA ARG A 553 11.74 -42.11 16.27
C ARG A 553 11.57 -41.30 14.98
N PRO A 554 11.03 -41.87 13.89
CA PRO A 554 10.68 -41.09 12.70
C PRO A 554 9.52 -40.14 12.99
N TYR A 555 9.48 -39.05 12.23
CA TYR A 555 8.45 -38.02 12.25
C TYR A 555 7.05 -38.64 12.04
N THR A 556 6.11 -38.41 12.96
CA THR A 556 4.71 -38.84 12.82
C THR A 556 3.82 -37.63 12.63
N THR A 557 3.06 -37.60 11.53
CA THR A 557 2.16 -36.50 11.13
C THR A 557 0.82 -36.48 11.87
N GLN A 558 0.65 -37.31 12.91
CA GLN A 558 -0.62 -37.49 13.64
C GLN A 558 -0.51 -37.16 15.14
N GLY A 559 0.35 -36.20 15.50
CA GLY A 559 0.47 -35.67 16.86
C GLY A 559 -0.47 -34.48 17.15
N PRO A 560 -0.75 -34.17 18.43
CA PRO A 560 -1.62 -33.05 18.80
C PRO A 560 -1.08 -31.67 18.39
N ASN A 561 0.23 -31.56 18.09
CA ASN A 561 0.90 -30.35 17.66
C ASN A 561 1.30 -30.32 16.16
N HIS A 562 0.78 -31.24 15.33
CA HIS A 562 1.21 -31.42 13.92
C HIS A 562 1.29 -30.10 13.14
N ALA A 563 0.27 -29.24 13.20
CA ALA A 563 0.24 -27.99 12.45
C ALA A 563 1.29 -26.94 12.90
N ILE A 564 1.77 -27.01 14.16
CA ILE A 564 2.88 -26.19 14.64
C ILE A 564 4.21 -26.80 14.17
N LEU A 565 4.31 -28.13 14.15
CA LEU A 565 5.48 -28.85 13.65
C LEU A 565 5.69 -28.61 12.15
N ASP A 566 4.63 -28.66 11.35
CA ASP A 566 4.69 -28.40 9.90
C ASP A 566 5.10 -26.95 9.61
N MET A 567 4.59 -25.98 10.38
CA MET A 567 5.06 -24.58 10.31
C MET A 567 6.56 -24.47 10.65
N LEU A 568 7.02 -25.09 11.74
CA LEU A 568 8.44 -25.05 12.13
C LEU A 568 9.33 -25.77 11.10
N LYS A 569 8.83 -26.83 10.46
CA LYS A 569 9.50 -27.59 9.40
C LYS A 569 9.63 -26.76 8.12
N SER A 570 8.55 -26.11 7.65
CA SER A 570 8.60 -25.19 6.50
C SER A 570 9.65 -24.09 6.70
N ASN A 571 9.64 -23.44 7.88
CA ASN A 571 10.63 -22.41 8.22
C ASN A 571 12.08 -22.93 8.28
N GLN A 572 12.28 -24.20 8.68
CA GLN A 572 13.59 -24.84 8.63
C GLN A 572 14.07 -25.03 7.19
N ASP A 573 13.20 -25.55 6.33
CA ASP A 573 13.54 -25.92 4.96
C ASP A 573 13.74 -24.69 4.07
N GLU A 574 12.95 -23.63 4.28
CA GLU A 574 13.19 -22.30 3.69
C GLU A 574 14.60 -21.77 4.02
N GLU A 575 15.02 -21.79 5.28
CA GLU A 575 16.34 -21.30 5.69
C GLU A 575 17.48 -22.21 5.19
N ALA A 576 17.21 -23.50 4.96
CA ALA A 576 18.14 -24.46 4.37
C ALA A 576 18.29 -24.35 2.84
N GLN A 577 17.29 -23.78 2.15
CA GLN A 577 17.28 -23.54 0.71
C GLN A 577 17.83 -22.17 0.30
N ARG A 578 18.03 -21.24 1.25
CA ARG A 578 18.62 -19.91 0.97
C ARG A 578 20.04 -20.01 0.37
N PRO A 579 20.42 -19.10 -0.54
CA PRO A 579 21.80 -19.01 -1.04
C PRO A 579 22.83 -18.82 0.08
N THR A 580 22.47 -18.02 1.09
CA THR A 580 23.27 -17.75 2.31
C THR A 580 22.65 -18.45 3.52
N LYS A 581 22.80 -19.79 3.56
CA LYS A 581 22.24 -20.65 4.62
C LYS A 581 22.72 -20.23 6.01
N ASN A 582 21.81 -20.08 6.97
CA ASN A 582 22.17 -19.79 8.36
C ASN A 582 22.15 -21.09 9.22
N PRO A 583 23.31 -21.71 9.51
CA PRO A 583 23.36 -22.98 10.23
C PRO A 583 22.92 -22.87 11.70
N TYR A 584 22.86 -21.67 12.28
CA TYR A 584 22.36 -21.48 13.65
C TYR A 584 20.83 -21.50 13.68
N LYS A 585 20.16 -20.83 12.74
CA LYS A 585 18.70 -20.88 12.61
C LYS A 585 18.20 -22.28 12.24
N ILE A 586 18.85 -22.98 11.30
CA ILE A 586 18.47 -24.35 10.90
C ILE A 586 18.54 -25.30 12.11
N ARG A 587 19.57 -25.15 12.96
CA ARG A 587 19.70 -25.88 14.24
C ARG A 587 18.65 -25.46 15.26
N ALA A 588 18.32 -24.18 15.36
CA ALA A 588 17.27 -23.67 16.26
C ALA A 588 15.88 -24.21 15.88
N PHE A 589 15.52 -24.21 14.58
CA PHE A 589 14.28 -24.83 14.11
C PHE A 589 14.28 -26.34 14.33
N LYS A 590 15.40 -27.03 14.07
CA LYS A 590 15.53 -28.47 14.39
C LYS A 590 15.22 -28.73 15.87
N ARG A 591 15.79 -27.91 16.76
CA ARG A 591 15.58 -28.05 18.21
C ARG A 591 14.14 -27.74 18.64
N ALA A 592 13.50 -26.75 18.02
CA ALA A 592 12.09 -26.46 18.29
C ALA A 592 11.16 -27.60 17.82
N ILE A 593 11.43 -28.21 16.65
CA ILE A 593 10.69 -29.39 16.17
C ILE A 593 10.88 -30.56 17.15
N GLU A 594 12.11 -30.83 17.61
CA GLU A 594 12.39 -31.86 18.63
C GLU A 594 11.60 -31.62 19.94
N VAL A 595 11.56 -30.37 20.43
CA VAL A 595 10.84 -30.03 21.68
C VAL A 595 9.33 -30.14 21.51
N VAL A 596 8.75 -29.58 20.45
CA VAL A 596 7.29 -29.57 20.23
C VAL A 596 6.76 -30.96 19.85
N SER A 597 7.56 -31.81 19.20
CA SER A 597 7.15 -33.18 18.85
C SER A 597 7.25 -34.18 20.01
N ALA A 598 7.92 -33.80 21.09
CA ALA A 598 7.96 -34.57 22.33
C ALA A 598 6.78 -34.28 23.28
N LEU A 599 5.91 -33.30 22.97
CA LEU A 599 4.72 -32.98 23.75
C LEU A 599 3.58 -33.95 23.44
N ASP A 600 3.06 -34.59 24.48
CA ASP A 600 1.91 -35.51 24.46
C ASP A 600 0.55 -34.78 24.49
N HIS A 601 0.56 -33.47 24.73
CA HIS A 601 -0.60 -32.59 24.80
C HIS A 601 -0.49 -31.43 23.77
N PRO A 602 -1.63 -30.89 23.28
CA PRO A 602 -1.61 -29.74 22.38
C PRO A 602 -1.21 -28.46 23.11
N LEU A 603 -0.35 -27.66 22.48
CA LEU A 603 -0.19 -26.25 22.80
C LEU A 603 -1.48 -25.51 22.42
N ARG A 604 -2.06 -24.73 23.33
CA ARG A 604 -3.34 -24.02 23.13
C ARG A 604 -3.17 -22.49 23.07
N SER A 605 -2.05 -21.97 23.57
CA SER A 605 -1.82 -20.54 23.76
C SER A 605 -0.35 -20.12 23.57
N ALA A 606 -0.14 -18.81 23.47
CA ALA A 606 1.18 -18.18 23.52
C ALA A 606 1.92 -18.47 24.85
N GLU A 607 1.19 -18.57 25.96
CA GLU A 607 1.70 -18.85 27.30
C GLU A 607 2.24 -20.29 27.41
N ASP A 608 1.54 -21.27 26.80
CA ASP A 608 2.04 -22.66 26.73
C ASP A 608 3.36 -22.74 25.95
N ALA A 609 3.48 -21.97 24.87
CA ALA A 609 4.72 -21.90 24.10
C ALA A 609 5.87 -21.29 24.92
N LYS A 610 5.62 -20.25 25.72
CA LYS A 610 6.62 -19.63 26.61
C LYS A 610 7.12 -20.56 27.71
N ALA A 611 6.32 -21.56 28.11
CA ALA A 611 6.74 -22.58 29.08
C ALA A 611 7.78 -23.58 28.49
N LEU A 612 7.95 -23.63 27.16
CA LEU A 612 8.88 -24.55 26.50
C LEU A 612 10.34 -24.11 26.67
N GLN A 613 11.00 -24.72 27.65
CA GLN A 613 12.44 -24.55 27.87
C GLN A 613 13.23 -24.98 26.62
N SER A 614 14.33 -24.26 26.33
CA SER A 614 15.23 -24.47 25.18
C SER A 614 14.75 -23.99 23.79
N ILE A 615 13.62 -23.27 23.68
CA ILE A 615 13.23 -22.58 22.43
C ILE A 615 13.65 -21.10 22.48
N GLY A 616 14.29 -20.62 21.41
CA GLY A 616 14.75 -19.21 21.33
C GLY A 616 13.60 -18.22 21.05
N PRO A 617 13.72 -16.95 21.49
CA PRO A 617 12.63 -15.98 21.43
C PRO A 617 12.12 -15.67 20.01
N GLY A 618 12.97 -15.79 18.99
CA GLY A 618 12.57 -15.62 17.58
C GLY A 618 11.75 -16.79 17.01
N ILE A 619 11.75 -17.96 17.67
CA ILE A 619 10.90 -19.10 17.33
C ILE A 619 9.65 -19.11 18.21
N LEU A 620 9.77 -18.79 19.51
CA LEU A 620 8.63 -18.54 20.39
C LEU A 620 7.67 -17.54 19.75
N ARG A 621 8.17 -16.38 19.31
CA ARG A 621 7.37 -15.38 18.59
C ARG A 621 6.61 -15.95 17.38
N ARG A 622 7.17 -16.91 16.63
CA ARG A 622 6.48 -17.53 15.48
C ARG A 622 5.36 -18.48 15.91
N ILE A 623 5.50 -19.14 17.05
CA ILE A 623 4.45 -19.97 17.66
C ILE A 623 3.37 -19.06 18.27
N GLU A 624 3.74 -17.92 18.87
CA GLU A 624 2.80 -16.88 19.30
C GLU A 624 2.03 -16.29 18.10
N ASP A 625 2.72 -15.90 17.02
CA ASP A 625 2.13 -15.39 15.78
C ASP A 625 1.18 -16.42 15.14
N TYR A 626 1.47 -17.72 15.23
CA TYR A 626 0.58 -18.82 14.80
C TYR A 626 -0.75 -18.83 15.56
N PHE A 627 -0.71 -18.71 16.90
CA PHE A 627 -1.95 -18.64 17.71
C PHE A 627 -2.73 -17.35 17.46
N VAL A 628 -2.04 -16.21 17.28
CA VAL A 628 -2.68 -14.93 16.93
C VAL A 628 -3.36 -15.00 15.55
N ALA A 629 -2.77 -15.71 14.58
CA ALA A 629 -3.31 -15.85 13.23
C ALA A 629 -4.53 -16.78 13.12
N LYS A 630 -4.72 -17.72 14.05
CA LYS A 630 -5.83 -18.71 14.01
C LYS A 630 -7.12 -18.25 14.68
N GLY A 631 -7.10 -17.18 15.47
CA GLY A 631 -8.21 -16.81 16.36
C GLY A 631 -8.27 -17.72 17.61
N PRO A 632 -9.08 -17.36 18.62
CA PRO A 632 -9.06 -18.03 19.92
C PRO A 632 -9.69 -19.44 19.86
N SER A 633 -9.06 -20.37 20.58
CA SER A 633 -9.74 -21.58 21.08
C SER A 633 -10.83 -21.15 22.08
N PRO A 634 -11.94 -21.91 22.29
CA PRO A 634 -13.15 -21.44 23.00
C PRO A 634 -13.02 -21.01 24.48
N GLU A 635 -11.81 -21.00 25.05
CA GLU A 635 -11.53 -20.76 26.47
C GLU A 635 -10.73 -19.47 26.72
N VAL A 636 -10.35 -18.70 25.69
CA VAL A 636 -9.56 -17.47 25.85
C VAL A 636 -10.45 -16.22 25.80
N ASP A 637 -10.37 -15.41 26.86
CA ASP A 637 -11.08 -14.14 27.01
C ASP A 637 -10.78 -13.16 25.86
N ALA A 638 -11.81 -12.83 25.08
CA ALA A 638 -11.71 -11.91 23.94
C ALA A 638 -11.30 -10.49 24.36
N GLU A 639 -11.66 -10.04 25.57
CA GLU A 639 -11.32 -8.71 26.07
C GLU A 639 -9.81 -8.60 26.38
N ALA A 640 -9.20 -9.67 26.90
CA ALA A 640 -7.76 -9.78 27.09
C ALA A 640 -7.00 -9.78 25.75
N VAL A 641 -7.53 -10.45 24.72
CA VAL A 641 -6.94 -10.46 23.37
C VAL A 641 -7.01 -9.07 22.72
N ASP A 642 -8.14 -8.37 22.81
CA ASP A 642 -8.28 -7.00 22.30
C ASP A 642 -7.50 -5.96 23.12
N ALA A 643 -7.30 -6.17 24.42
CA ALA A 643 -6.34 -5.40 25.21
C ALA A 643 -4.90 -5.61 24.70
N ALA A 644 -4.46 -6.85 24.52
CA ALA A 644 -3.12 -7.17 23.99
C ALA A 644 -2.90 -6.62 22.57
N LYS A 645 -3.94 -6.62 21.73
CA LYS A 645 -3.92 -6.04 20.37
C LYS A 645 -3.78 -4.51 20.41
N ARG A 646 -4.55 -3.82 21.26
CA ARG A 646 -4.45 -2.36 21.46
C ARG A 646 -3.09 -1.96 22.01
N ASP A 647 -2.59 -2.68 23.01
CA ASP A 647 -1.29 -2.44 23.64
C ASP A 647 -0.13 -2.70 22.68
N ARG A 648 -0.27 -3.67 21.76
CA ARG A 648 0.68 -3.88 20.65
C ARG A 648 0.70 -2.72 19.67
N LEU A 649 -0.46 -2.25 19.20
CA LEU A 649 -0.54 -1.14 18.24
C LEU A 649 -0.02 0.17 18.84
N ALA A 650 -0.41 0.49 20.08
CA ALA A 650 0.12 1.64 20.81
C ALA A 650 1.65 1.56 20.96
N ARG A 651 2.21 0.37 21.20
CA ARG A 651 3.66 0.19 21.25
C ARG A 651 4.32 0.42 19.89
N GLU A 652 3.75 -0.14 18.81
CA GLU A 652 4.26 0.00 17.44
C GLU A 652 4.18 1.45 16.92
N GLU A 653 3.19 2.23 17.36
CA GLU A 653 3.11 3.68 17.12
C GLU A 653 4.21 4.43 17.89
N LEU A 654 4.33 4.18 19.20
CA LEU A 654 5.30 4.85 20.07
C LEU A 654 6.77 4.55 19.71
N GLU A 655 7.06 3.37 19.16
CA GLU A 655 8.40 2.98 18.68
C GLU A 655 8.86 3.81 17.46
N GLN A 656 7.97 4.57 16.80
CA GLN A 656 8.33 5.47 15.69
C GLN A 656 8.96 6.78 16.17
N ILE A 657 8.81 7.13 17.46
CA ILE A 657 9.36 8.36 18.01
C ILE A 657 10.89 8.22 18.18
N PRO A 658 11.71 9.12 17.62
CA PRO A 658 13.17 9.08 17.80
C PRO A 658 13.59 9.01 19.28
N GLY A 659 14.31 7.94 19.62
CA GLY A 659 14.79 7.67 20.98
C GLY A 659 13.84 6.85 21.87
N ILE A 660 12.64 6.47 21.40
CA ILE A 660 11.75 5.53 22.10
C ILE A 660 11.87 4.14 21.46
N GLY A 661 12.71 3.29 22.04
CA GLY A 661 12.77 1.86 21.65
C GLY A 661 11.72 1.00 22.36
N ALA A 662 11.55 -0.24 21.89
CA ALA A 662 10.53 -1.19 22.37
C ALA A 662 10.42 -1.34 23.90
N VAL A 663 11.54 -1.27 24.65
CA VAL A 663 11.53 -1.32 26.12
C VAL A 663 10.79 -0.12 26.72
N LYS A 664 11.04 1.09 26.19
CA LYS A 664 10.41 2.31 26.67
C LYS A 664 8.96 2.45 26.19
N ALA A 665 8.67 2.03 24.95
CA ALA A 665 7.31 1.95 24.44
C ALA A 665 6.43 1.01 25.30
N ARG A 666 6.93 -0.19 25.67
CA ARG A 666 6.23 -1.09 26.62
C ARG A 666 5.96 -0.42 27.97
N ALA A 667 6.95 0.28 28.53
CA ALA A 667 6.78 0.97 29.81
C ALA A 667 5.74 2.10 29.75
N LEU A 668 5.63 2.81 28.61
CA LEU A 668 4.60 3.83 28.39
C LEU A 668 3.21 3.21 28.23
N VAL A 669 3.08 2.12 27.49
CA VAL A 669 1.81 1.39 27.35
C VAL A 669 1.35 0.79 28.69
N ALA A 670 2.27 0.22 29.47
CA ALA A 670 1.98 -0.24 30.84
C ALA A 670 1.57 0.92 31.78
N ALA A 671 2.04 2.14 31.53
CA ALA A 671 1.64 3.36 32.23
C ALA A 671 0.34 4.00 31.69
N GLY A 672 -0.40 3.33 30.81
CA GLY A 672 -1.69 3.80 30.27
C GLY A 672 -1.61 4.62 28.98
N CYS A 673 -0.44 4.77 28.36
CA CYS A 673 -0.31 5.43 27.07
C CYS A 673 -0.86 4.56 25.92
N ARG A 674 -1.66 5.13 25.02
CA ARG A 674 -2.30 4.44 23.90
C ARG A 674 -2.09 5.09 22.53
N SER A 675 -1.50 6.28 22.46
CA SER A 675 -1.06 6.92 21.21
C SER A 675 0.04 7.96 21.45
N ILE A 676 0.68 8.44 20.38
CA ILE A 676 1.61 9.59 20.42
C ILE A 676 0.88 10.86 20.86
N GLU A 677 -0.39 11.03 20.48
CA GLU A 677 -1.18 12.22 20.86
C GLU A 677 -1.49 12.24 22.36
N GLN A 678 -1.82 11.10 22.96
CA GLN A 678 -1.95 10.99 24.41
C GLN A 678 -0.60 11.25 25.11
N LEU A 679 0.51 10.77 24.53
CA LEU A 679 1.85 11.07 25.06
C LEU A 679 2.19 12.57 24.97
N GLN A 680 1.77 13.27 23.92
CA GLN A 680 1.96 14.72 23.76
C GLN A 680 1.11 15.55 24.73
N THR A 681 -0.07 15.06 25.09
CA THR A 681 -1.08 15.79 25.89
C THR A 681 -1.10 15.42 27.38
N THR A 682 -0.39 14.38 27.81
CA THR A 682 -0.34 13.92 29.21
C THR A 682 1.01 14.28 29.87
N PRO A 683 1.09 15.35 30.68
CA PRO A 683 2.35 15.79 31.31
C PRO A 683 3.02 14.72 32.17
N GLU A 684 2.25 13.86 32.80
CA GLU A 684 2.71 12.78 33.69
C GLU A 684 3.52 11.74 32.90
N LEU A 685 3.04 11.35 31.72
CA LEU A 685 3.74 10.44 30.82
C LEU A 685 5.00 11.08 30.24
N LEU A 686 4.94 12.36 29.86
CA LEU A 686 6.10 13.13 29.38
C LEU A 686 7.21 13.22 30.44
N ARG A 687 6.87 13.40 31.72
CA ARG A 687 7.86 13.43 32.82
C ARG A 687 8.61 12.10 32.97
N THR A 688 8.07 10.98 32.48
CA THR A 688 8.80 9.69 32.47
C THR A 688 9.86 9.59 31.37
N LEU A 689 9.84 10.49 30.38
CA LEU A 689 10.75 10.49 29.24
C LEU A 689 12.05 11.24 29.54
N THR A 690 13.15 10.89 28.87
CA THR A 690 14.34 11.74 28.86
C THR A 690 14.06 13.04 28.08
N LYS A 691 14.81 14.12 28.34
CA LYS A 691 14.70 15.37 27.57
C LYS A 691 14.82 15.14 26.06
N GLN A 692 15.65 14.18 25.64
CA GLN A 692 15.83 13.78 24.23
C GLN A 692 14.54 13.17 23.66
N GLN A 693 13.92 12.24 24.39
CA GLN A 693 12.65 11.61 24.01
C GLN A 693 11.51 12.63 23.99
N GLN A 694 11.45 13.58 24.93
CA GLN A 694 10.47 14.68 24.91
C GLN A 694 10.59 15.56 23.66
N ILE A 695 11.82 15.82 23.20
CA ILE A 695 12.07 16.54 21.93
C ILE A 695 11.60 15.71 20.74
N GLY A 696 11.89 14.41 20.72
CA GLY A 696 11.36 13.48 19.71
C GLY A 696 9.83 13.49 19.63
N VAL A 697 9.15 13.39 20.78
CA VAL A 697 7.68 13.48 20.90
C VAL A 697 7.16 14.84 20.38
N ARG A 698 7.80 15.94 20.78
CA ARG A 698 7.37 17.31 20.44
C ARG A 698 7.38 17.58 18.94
N TYR A 699 8.39 17.11 18.22
CA TYR A 699 8.57 17.41 16.80
C TYR A 699 8.10 16.29 15.85
N PHE A 700 7.70 15.12 16.36
CA PHE A 700 7.37 13.91 15.56
C PHE A 700 6.60 14.19 14.26
N ARG A 701 5.42 14.82 14.32
CA ARG A 701 4.57 15.12 13.14
C ARG A 701 5.20 16.08 12.11
N GLN A 702 6.31 16.74 12.45
CA GLN A 702 6.97 17.73 11.60
C GLN A 702 8.24 17.17 10.92
N LEU A 703 8.72 15.99 11.34
CA LEU A 703 9.94 15.34 10.83
C LEU A 703 9.69 14.49 9.58
N ALA A 704 9.16 15.12 8.53
CA ALA A 704 9.02 14.51 7.21
C ALA A 704 10.39 14.14 6.59
N ARG A 705 10.39 13.26 5.57
CA ARG A 705 11.59 12.97 4.77
C ARG A 705 12.09 14.23 4.08
N VAL A 706 13.41 14.36 4.00
CA VAL A 706 14.13 15.49 3.39
C VAL A 706 14.53 15.12 1.95
N SER A 707 14.39 16.03 0.98
CA SER A 707 14.88 15.81 -0.39
C SER A 707 16.39 16.09 -0.50
N ARG A 708 17.03 15.63 -1.58
CA ARG A 708 18.45 15.91 -1.84
C ARG A 708 18.71 17.42 -1.93
N GLU A 709 17.85 18.14 -2.62
CA GLU A 709 17.94 19.58 -2.87
C GLU A 709 17.80 20.36 -1.55
N GLU A 710 16.88 19.94 -0.67
CA GLU A 710 16.75 20.50 0.69
C GLU A 710 18.02 20.22 1.53
N ALA A 711 18.58 19.01 1.44
CA ALA A 711 19.79 18.64 2.18
C ALA A 711 21.05 19.38 1.67
N GLU A 712 21.18 19.56 0.36
CA GLU A 712 22.26 20.32 -0.28
C GLU A 712 22.15 21.82 0.03
N SER A 713 20.94 22.38 0.06
CA SER A 713 20.69 23.75 0.51
C SER A 713 21.09 23.96 1.98
N VAL A 714 20.79 23.00 2.87
CA VAL A 714 21.24 23.06 4.29
C VAL A 714 22.76 22.94 4.40
N ALA A 715 23.40 22.05 3.63
CA ALA A 715 24.86 21.93 3.61
C ALA A 715 25.52 23.23 3.14
N GLN A 716 24.95 23.87 2.10
CA GLN A 716 25.43 25.15 1.58
C GLN A 716 25.27 26.29 2.59
N PHE A 717 24.10 26.41 3.22
CA PHE A 717 23.87 27.40 4.29
C PHE A 717 24.87 27.25 5.44
N ILE A 718 25.23 26.02 5.80
CA ILE A 718 26.23 25.75 6.84
C ILE A 718 27.62 26.23 6.40
N ARG A 719 28.06 25.95 5.15
CA ARG A 719 29.34 26.47 4.61
C ARG A 719 29.42 28.00 4.65
N GLU A 720 28.30 28.69 4.37
CA GLU A 720 28.20 30.17 4.42
C GLU A 720 28.06 30.75 5.84
N SER A 721 27.83 29.89 6.83
CA SER A 721 27.58 30.28 8.23
C SER A 721 28.77 30.03 9.15
N ILE A 722 29.80 29.33 8.69
CA ILE A 722 30.97 28.91 9.49
C ILE A 722 32.28 29.34 8.80
N SER A 723 33.40 29.24 9.50
CA SER A 723 34.69 29.64 8.94
C SER A 723 35.09 28.77 7.72
N PRO A 724 35.62 29.33 6.62
CA PRO A 724 36.00 28.57 5.41
C PRO A 724 37.04 27.45 5.61
N LYS A 725 37.69 27.41 6.78
CA LYS A 725 38.58 26.31 7.22
C LYS A 725 37.85 24.98 7.45
N PHE A 726 36.52 24.96 7.52
CA PHE A 726 35.72 23.73 7.65
C PHE A 726 35.28 23.20 6.28
N GLU A 727 35.66 21.96 5.95
CA GLU A 727 35.10 21.22 4.80
C GLU A 727 33.76 20.60 5.23
N VAL A 728 32.68 20.85 4.48
CA VAL A 728 31.34 20.31 4.79
C VAL A 728 30.86 19.39 3.67
N VAL A 729 30.81 18.09 3.98
CA VAL A 729 30.42 17.02 3.06
C VAL A 729 29.07 16.45 3.48
N LEU A 730 28.16 16.30 2.50
CA LEU A 730 26.89 15.62 2.70
C LEU A 730 27.15 14.10 2.78
N GLY A 731 26.75 13.48 3.90
CA GLY A 731 27.01 12.07 4.21
C GLY A 731 25.80 11.16 4.00
N GLY A 732 25.83 10.02 4.69
CA GLY A 732 24.68 9.12 4.85
C GLY A 732 23.99 8.74 3.54
N SER A 733 22.66 8.72 3.57
CA SER A 733 21.80 8.29 2.46
C SER A 733 22.04 9.04 1.15
N TYR A 734 22.30 10.35 1.22
CA TYR A 734 22.49 11.17 0.02
C TYR A 734 23.81 10.85 -0.69
N ARG A 735 24.89 10.61 0.07
CA ARG A 735 26.16 10.18 -0.52
C ARG A 735 26.06 8.79 -1.16
N ARG A 736 25.18 7.91 -0.67
CA ARG A 736 24.82 6.62 -1.32
C ARG A 736 23.90 6.73 -2.55
N GLY A 737 23.54 7.95 -2.97
CA GLY A 737 22.72 8.21 -4.15
C GLY A 737 21.19 8.18 -3.94
N LEU A 738 20.69 8.18 -2.70
CA LEU A 738 19.23 8.26 -2.47
C LEU A 738 18.69 9.67 -2.77
N ALA A 739 17.44 9.75 -3.23
CA ALA A 739 16.73 11.02 -3.48
C ALA A 739 16.13 11.65 -2.21
N THR A 740 15.75 10.84 -1.22
CA THR A 740 15.23 11.33 0.08
C THR A 740 15.78 10.54 1.27
N SER A 741 15.89 11.18 2.44
CA SER A 741 16.31 10.57 3.71
C SER A 741 15.42 10.99 4.88
N SER A 742 15.51 10.27 6.01
CA SER A 742 14.86 10.63 7.29
C SER A 742 15.53 11.81 8.02
N ASP A 743 16.74 12.14 7.59
CA ASP A 743 17.72 12.94 8.29
C ASP A 743 18.80 13.44 7.32
N ILE A 744 19.38 14.59 7.66
CA ILE A 744 20.54 15.16 6.99
C ILE A 744 21.78 14.77 7.81
N ASP A 745 22.61 13.87 7.28
CA ASP A 745 23.94 13.59 7.82
C ASP A 745 24.96 14.53 7.19
N LEU A 746 25.67 15.32 8.01
CA LEU A 746 26.82 16.11 7.58
C LEU A 746 28.10 15.63 8.26
N ILE A 747 29.16 15.60 7.46
CA ILE A 747 30.53 15.31 7.87
C ILE A 747 31.29 16.61 7.73
N VAL A 748 31.81 17.10 8.85
CA VAL A 748 32.49 18.39 8.95
C VAL A 748 33.95 18.11 9.26
N LEU A 749 34.85 18.45 8.35
CA LEU A 749 36.29 18.26 8.55
C LEU A 749 36.98 19.58 8.86
N HIS A 750 38.04 19.54 9.67
CA HIS A 750 38.78 20.71 10.09
C HIS A 750 40.28 20.41 10.17
N PRO A 751 41.16 21.26 9.61
CA PRO A 751 42.60 20.99 9.53
C PRO A 751 43.28 20.96 10.90
N GLU A 752 42.84 21.79 11.85
CA GLU A 752 43.40 21.83 13.20
C GLU A 752 42.77 20.80 14.15
N HIS A 753 41.71 20.10 13.71
CA HIS A 753 41.14 19.01 14.50
C HIS A 753 41.99 17.74 14.30
N VAL A 754 43.00 17.58 15.16
CA VAL A 754 43.98 16.48 15.09
C VAL A 754 43.68 15.33 16.05
N HIS A 755 42.53 15.31 16.71
CA HIS A 755 42.21 14.29 17.70
C HIS A 755 41.82 12.97 17.01
N VAL A 756 42.69 11.97 17.14
CA VAL A 756 42.52 10.63 16.60
C VAL A 756 42.67 9.63 17.76
N PRO A 757 41.57 9.16 18.38
CA PRO A 757 41.62 8.20 19.48
C PRO A 757 42.32 6.88 19.10
N PHE A 758 43.26 6.44 19.93
CA PHE A 758 43.85 5.11 19.80
C PHE A 758 42.80 4.00 20.00
N PRO A 759 42.88 2.88 19.26
CA PRO A 759 42.05 1.71 19.53
C PRO A 759 42.30 1.17 20.94
N ALA A 760 41.22 0.97 21.72
CA ALA A 760 41.32 0.42 23.07
C ALA A 760 41.89 -1.02 23.04
N GLN A 761 42.87 -1.31 23.89
CA GLN A 761 43.44 -2.65 24.00
C GLN A 761 42.37 -3.68 24.41
N THR A 762 42.17 -4.71 23.58
CA THR A 762 41.36 -5.88 23.92
C THR A 762 42.18 -6.84 24.78
N SER A 763 42.27 -6.57 26.08
CA SER A 763 42.82 -7.51 27.08
C SER A 763 41.75 -7.96 28.08
N ALA A 764 41.98 -9.11 28.72
CA ALA A 764 40.95 -9.87 29.41
C ALA A 764 40.35 -9.18 30.64
N LYS A 765 39.13 -9.58 31.01
CA LYS A 765 38.31 -9.11 32.13
C LYS A 765 39.12 -8.68 33.38
N ALA A 766 39.32 -7.37 33.56
CA ALA A 766 39.70 -6.83 34.86
C ALA A 766 38.51 -6.97 35.87
N PRO A 767 38.76 -7.34 37.14
CA PRO A 767 37.70 -7.49 38.13
C PRO A 767 37.06 -6.13 38.48
N ARG A 768 35.74 -6.13 38.69
CA ARG A 768 34.96 -4.93 39.04
C ARG A 768 35.45 -4.33 40.35
N ARG A 769 36.02 -3.12 40.31
CA ARG A 769 36.21 -2.30 41.51
C ARG A 769 34.87 -1.81 42.08
N PRO A 770 34.72 -1.62 43.41
CA PRO A 770 33.50 -1.12 44.02
C PRO A 770 33.15 0.30 43.54
N ARG A 771 31.84 0.58 43.47
CA ARG A 771 31.29 1.82 42.92
C ARG A 771 31.43 2.97 43.93
N ALA A 772 32.56 3.68 43.90
CA ALA A 772 32.75 4.87 44.72
C ALA A 772 31.75 5.98 44.34
N THR A 773 31.05 6.53 45.35
CA THR A 773 30.12 7.65 45.21
C THR A 773 30.87 8.94 44.87
N ARG A 774 30.81 9.40 43.62
CA ARG A 774 31.41 10.67 43.22
C ARG A 774 30.44 11.82 43.51
N LYS A 775 30.77 12.63 44.53
CA LYS A 775 30.07 13.88 44.85
C LYS A 775 30.20 14.88 43.69
N ASN A 776 29.25 15.82 43.63
CA ASN A 776 29.24 16.92 42.66
C ASN A 776 30.51 17.76 42.75
N ALA A 777 31.21 17.89 41.62
CA ALA A 777 32.11 18.99 41.31
C ALA A 777 32.01 19.24 39.80
N ALA A 778 31.43 20.37 39.41
CA ALA A 778 31.37 20.78 38.02
C ALA A 778 32.70 21.44 37.64
N SER A 779 33.62 20.68 37.05
CA SER A 779 34.75 21.25 36.31
C SER A 779 34.31 21.43 34.85
N GLU A 780 34.36 22.66 34.34
CA GLU A 780 34.20 22.89 32.90
C GLU A 780 35.33 22.19 32.14
N ALA A 781 34.98 21.15 31.38
CA ALA A 781 35.89 20.56 30.42
C ALA A 781 36.08 21.53 29.24
N PRO A 782 37.27 21.60 28.62
CA PRO A 782 37.51 22.46 27.47
C PRO A 782 36.56 22.07 26.33
N ARG A 783 35.76 23.03 25.84
CA ARG A 783 34.81 22.80 24.74
C ARG A 783 35.57 22.54 23.45
N THR A 784 35.25 21.44 22.79
CA THR A 784 35.78 21.10 21.46
C THR A 784 35.25 22.03 20.37
N LEU A 785 35.92 22.07 19.20
CA LEU A 785 35.55 22.92 18.05
C LEU A 785 34.07 22.81 17.66
N LEU A 786 33.48 21.62 17.76
CA LEU A 786 32.06 21.39 17.52
C LEU A 786 31.17 22.17 18.51
N GLN A 787 31.53 22.16 19.79
CA GLN A 787 30.78 22.81 20.88
C GLN A 787 31.15 24.28 21.11
N ALA A 788 32.34 24.71 20.66
CA ALA A 788 32.88 26.06 20.85
C ALA A 788 32.65 26.99 19.66
N GLU A 789 32.68 26.47 18.43
CA GLU A 789 32.58 27.27 17.19
C GLU A 789 31.34 26.88 16.37
N LEU A 790 31.19 25.59 16.03
CA LEU A 790 30.18 25.14 15.06
C LEU A 790 28.73 25.24 15.57
N VAL A 791 28.43 24.59 16.71
CA VAL A 791 27.07 24.57 17.29
C VAL A 791 26.59 25.97 17.70
N PRO A 792 27.41 26.84 18.32
CA PRO A 792 27.04 28.23 18.58
C PRO A 792 26.70 29.00 17.29
N ALA A 793 27.59 29.02 16.29
CA ALA A 793 27.38 29.77 15.05
C ALA A 793 26.08 29.37 14.32
N LEU A 794 25.78 28.07 14.25
CA LEU A 794 24.55 27.56 13.63
C LEU A 794 23.29 27.80 14.50
N THR A 795 23.44 27.95 15.81
CA THR A 795 22.35 28.34 16.73
C THR A 795 22.03 29.83 16.58
N ASP A 796 23.05 30.69 16.53
CA ASP A 796 22.89 32.14 16.38
C ASP A 796 22.30 32.52 15.02
N ARG A 797 22.68 31.78 13.96
CA ARG A 797 22.06 31.84 12.63
C ARG A 797 20.63 31.28 12.59
N GLY A 798 20.13 30.69 13.68
CA GLY A 798 18.75 30.21 13.83
C GLY A 798 18.45 28.87 13.17
N LEU A 799 19.46 28.14 12.69
CA LEU A 799 19.29 26.84 12.05
C LEU A 799 18.93 25.75 13.07
N LEU A 800 19.64 25.70 14.20
CA LEU A 800 19.45 24.66 15.22
C LEU A 800 18.25 24.99 16.12
N ALA A 801 17.29 24.07 16.22
CA ALA A 801 16.06 24.23 17.01
C ALA A 801 16.10 23.55 18.37
N ALA A 802 16.69 22.35 18.44
CA ALA A 802 16.80 21.55 19.66
C ALA A 802 17.88 20.48 19.50
N ALA A 803 18.75 20.30 20.49
CA ALA A 803 19.71 19.20 20.51
C ALA A 803 19.07 17.92 21.08
N LEU A 804 19.17 16.82 20.34
CA LEU A 804 18.91 15.47 20.86
C LEU A 804 20.17 14.95 21.57
N SER A 805 21.35 15.10 20.95
CA SER A 805 22.64 14.76 21.55
C SER A 805 23.67 15.84 21.20
N SER A 806 24.54 16.19 22.15
CA SER A 806 25.60 17.18 21.96
C SER A 806 26.85 16.66 22.65
N GLY A 807 27.73 16.04 21.87
CA GLY A 807 29.04 15.55 22.30
C GLY A 807 30.17 16.23 21.53
N ASP A 808 31.40 15.87 21.87
CA ASP A 808 32.60 16.55 21.36
C ASP A 808 32.87 16.35 19.86
N LEU A 809 32.46 15.22 19.32
CA LEU A 809 32.66 14.84 17.92
C LEU A 809 31.34 14.67 17.15
N LYS A 810 30.20 14.62 17.85
CA LYS A 810 28.89 14.45 17.22
C LYS A 810 27.83 15.30 17.89
N TRP A 811 27.09 16.05 17.06
CA TRP A 811 25.84 16.69 17.41
C TRP A 811 24.70 16.01 16.65
N GLN A 812 23.56 15.83 17.32
CA GLN A 812 22.34 15.29 16.72
C GLN A 812 21.18 16.13 17.20
N GLY A 813 20.27 16.51 16.32
CA GLY A 813 19.15 17.33 16.74
C GLY A 813 18.18 17.67 15.63
N ILE A 814 17.44 18.74 15.89
CA ILE A 814 16.36 19.24 15.07
C ILE A 814 16.77 20.60 14.49
N ARG A 815 16.60 20.79 13.18
CA ARG A 815 16.88 22.04 12.45
C ARG A 815 15.61 22.67 11.89
N ARG A 816 15.56 24.00 11.76
CA ARG A 816 14.47 24.77 11.14
C ARG A 816 14.74 24.99 9.66
N SER A 817 13.71 24.99 8.81
CA SER A 817 13.87 25.27 7.37
C SER A 817 14.16 26.75 7.10
N ARG A 818 13.41 27.64 7.74
CA ARG A 818 13.51 29.10 7.65
C ARG A 818 13.14 29.76 8.97
N ARG A 819 13.57 31.00 9.17
CA ARG A 819 13.29 31.79 10.37
C ARG A 819 11.85 32.33 10.35
N GLY A 820 10.90 31.53 10.85
CA GLY A 820 9.48 31.91 10.99
C GLY A 820 8.50 30.89 10.38
N GLU A 821 8.95 30.07 9.44
CA GLU A 821 8.16 28.98 8.86
C GLU A 821 8.29 27.71 9.73
N GLY A 822 7.17 27.15 10.17
CA GLY A 822 7.09 26.10 11.21
C GLY A 822 7.51 24.69 10.81
N THR A 823 8.46 24.52 9.88
CA THR A 823 8.93 23.22 9.40
C THR A 823 10.31 22.85 9.97
N TYR A 824 10.43 21.60 10.43
CA TYR A 824 11.59 21.09 11.17
C TYR A 824 12.08 19.76 10.56
N ARG A 825 13.37 19.42 10.70
CA ARG A 825 13.96 18.15 10.24
C ARG A 825 15.04 17.65 11.19
N ARG A 826 15.42 16.38 11.10
CA ARG A 826 16.62 15.87 11.78
C ARG A 826 17.90 16.34 11.06
N LEU A 827 18.91 16.69 11.85
CA LEU A 827 20.25 17.03 11.39
C LEU A 827 21.28 16.40 12.34
N ASP A 828 22.22 15.65 11.78
CA ASP A 828 23.35 15.04 12.48
C ASP A 828 24.65 15.70 11.94
N LEU A 829 25.49 16.25 12.82
CA LEU A 829 26.78 16.86 12.48
C LEU A 829 27.90 16.01 13.09
N ASN A 830 28.81 15.51 12.28
CA ASN A 830 29.92 14.66 12.69
C ASN A 830 31.24 15.39 12.40
N LEU A 831 31.98 15.80 13.44
CA LEU A 831 33.30 16.43 13.32
C LEU A 831 34.36 15.33 13.10
N VAL A 832 35.15 15.46 12.04
CA VAL A 832 36.15 14.48 11.62
C VAL A 832 37.50 15.15 11.41
N ALA A 833 38.59 14.52 11.86
CA ALA A 833 39.95 15.00 11.62
C ALA A 833 40.31 14.85 10.13
N GLN A 834 41.05 15.79 9.53
CA GLN A 834 41.39 15.71 8.10
C GLN A 834 42.13 14.41 7.74
N LYS A 835 43.00 13.93 8.64
CA LYS A 835 43.72 12.64 8.50
C LYS A 835 42.80 11.41 8.57
N SER A 836 41.65 11.56 9.22
CA SER A 836 40.61 10.53 9.34
C SER A 836 39.58 10.60 8.21
N ARG A 837 39.75 11.46 7.19
CA ARG A 837 38.75 11.73 6.14
C ARG A 837 38.21 10.45 5.51
N GLY A 838 39.07 9.55 5.01
CA GLY A 838 38.64 8.27 4.44
C GLY A 838 37.82 7.41 5.41
N ALA A 839 38.28 7.28 6.65
CA ALA A 839 37.66 6.43 7.66
C ALA A 839 36.31 6.99 8.15
N GLY A 840 36.23 8.31 8.36
CA GLY A 840 35.00 9.02 8.70
C GLY A 840 33.99 9.02 7.56
N LEU A 841 34.43 9.25 6.32
CA LEU A 841 33.56 9.16 5.14
C LEU A 841 32.96 7.74 5.01
N ILE A 842 33.73 6.68 5.21
CA ILE A 842 33.22 5.30 5.26
C ILE A 842 32.21 5.14 6.41
N ALA A 843 32.62 5.46 7.65
CA ALA A 843 31.80 5.24 8.85
C ALA A 843 30.45 5.99 8.83
N PHE A 844 30.43 7.20 8.27
CA PHE A 844 29.25 8.07 8.21
C PHE A 844 28.55 8.07 6.82
N THR A 845 28.97 7.20 5.89
CA THR A 845 28.26 6.97 4.60
C THR A 845 27.78 5.52 4.45
N GLY A 846 28.57 4.54 4.88
CA GLY A 846 28.20 3.12 4.82
C GLY A 846 26.98 2.81 5.66
N ASP A 847 26.21 1.80 5.27
CA ASP A 847 25.15 1.28 6.14
C ASP A 847 25.73 0.39 7.26
N THR A 848 24.85 -0.13 8.12
CA THR A 848 25.24 -0.92 9.29
C THR A 848 25.91 -2.24 8.93
N ASP A 849 25.48 -2.88 7.83
CA ASP A 849 25.99 -4.19 7.43
C ASP A 849 27.32 -4.06 6.69
N PHE A 850 27.42 -3.12 5.75
CA PHE A 850 28.65 -2.76 5.05
C PHE A 850 29.76 -2.34 6.03
N ASN A 851 29.45 -1.43 6.97
CA ASN A 851 30.43 -0.98 7.97
C ASN A 851 30.82 -2.08 8.95
N ARG A 852 29.92 -3.03 9.27
CA ARG A 852 30.26 -4.20 10.10
C ARG A 852 31.21 -5.13 9.36
N GLU A 853 30.93 -5.44 8.10
CA GLU A 853 31.74 -6.38 7.33
C GLU A 853 33.13 -5.81 6.97
N LEU A 854 33.25 -4.51 6.63
CA LEU A 854 34.56 -3.87 6.45
C LEU A 854 35.43 -4.01 7.72
N ARG A 855 34.85 -3.79 8.91
CA ARG A 855 35.55 -3.99 10.19
C ARG A 855 35.92 -5.45 10.43
N MET A 856 35.04 -6.40 10.09
CA MET A 856 35.37 -7.83 10.19
C MET A 856 36.46 -8.25 9.19
N ARG A 857 36.51 -7.65 8.00
CA ARG A 857 37.55 -7.91 7.00
C ARG A 857 38.89 -7.33 7.42
N ALA A 858 38.93 -6.09 7.91
CA ALA A 858 40.11 -5.51 8.55
C ALA A 858 40.64 -6.43 9.67
N HIS A 859 39.75 -6.87 10.56
CA HIS A 859 40.13 -7.78 11.66
C HIS A 859 40.70 -9.13 11.18
N LYS A 860 40.13 -9.74 10.13
CA LYS A 860 40.67 -10.95 9.48
C LYS A 860 42.07 -10.73 8.87
N MET A 861 42.44 -9.49 8.56
CA MET A 861 43.74 -9.09 8.01
C MET A 861 44.73 -8.60 9.09
N GLY A 862 44.40 -8.75 10.38
CA GLY A 862 45.23 -8.26 11.50
C GLY A 862 45.17 -6.75 11.70
N LEU A 863 44.22 -6.07 11.04
CA LEU A 863 44.03 -4.63 11.12
C LEU A 863 42.81 -4.27 11.99
N HIS A 864 42.76 -3.05 12.49
CA HIS A 864 41.60 -2.49 13.18
C HIS A 864 41.05 -1.30 12.38
N LEU A 865 39.76 -1.31 12.04
CA LEU A 865 39.10 -0.20 11.36
C LEU A 865 38.07 0.45 12.29
N ASN A 866 38.20 1.75 12.51
CA ASN A 866 37.21 2.58 13.19
C ASN A 866 36.95 3.86 12.38
N GLU A 867 36.08 4.74 12.86
CA GLU A 867 35.75 6.03 12.24
C GLU A 867 36.93 7.02 12.20
N PHE A 868 38.05 6.71 12.87
CA PHE A 868 39.25 7.53 12.97
C PHE A 868 40.39 7.07 12.06
N GLY A 869 40.40 5.81 11.63
CA GLY A 869 41.46 5.27 10.78
C GLY A 869 41.47 3.75 10.62
N LEU A 870 42.35 3.29 9.74
CA LEU A 870 42.77 1.89 9.62
C LEU A 870 44.13 1.72 10.31
N TRP A 871 44.20 0.81 11.27
CA TRP A 871 45.32 0.66 12.20
C TRP A 871 45.95 -0.72 12.11
N ARG A 872 47.27 -0.80 12.27
CA ARG A 872 48.05 -2.03 12.38
C ARG A 872 48.66 -2.12 13.79
N TRP A 873 48.71 -3.32 14.36
CA TRP A 873 49.46 -3.57 15.59
C TRP A 873 50.92 -3.90 15.25
N ASN A 874 51.87 -3.17 15.83
CA ASN A 874 53.30 -3.40 15.67
C ASN A 874 53.90 -3.85 17.00
N ASP A 875 54.49 -5.05 17.05
CA ASP A 875 55.15 -5.60 18.24
C ASP A 875 56.58 -5.09 18.48
N ASN A 876 57.15 -4.35 17.52
CA ASN A 876 58.51 -3.80 17.61
C ASN A 876 58.52 -2.51 18.45
N GLY A 877 58.93 -2.62 19.71
CA GLY A 877 59.17 -1.45 20.57
C GLY A 877 60.26 -0.53 20.01
N LEU A 878 60.05 0.78 20.10
CA LEU A 878 61.05 1.79 19.75
C LEU A 878 62.30 1.63 20.61
N VAL A 879 63.43 1.27 19.99
CA VAL A 879 64.76 1.44 20.58
C VAL A 879 65.15 2.90 20.40
N ALA A 880 65.09 3.67 21.47
CA ALA A 880 65.70 5.00 21.52
C ALA A 880 67.19 4.84 21.87
N SER A 881 68.07 5.39 21.05
CA SER A 881 69.52 5.39 21.25
C SER A 881 69.95 6.43 22.28
N ASP A 882 70.75 5.97 23.24
CA ASP A 882 71.80 6.67 24.00
C ASP A 882 71.57 8.10 24.54
N ALA A 883 71.41 8.19 25.87
CA ALA A 883 71.87 9.33 26.68
C ALA A 883 72.12 8.93 28.15
N GLU A 884 73.40 8.71 28.46
CA GLU A 884 74.13 8.86 29.73
C GLU A 884 73.43 8.81 31.13
N SER A 885 73.97 7.90 31.96
CA SER A 885 74.54 8.13 33.31
C SER A 885 73.78 7.77 34.60
N SER A 886 74.56 7.07 35.45
CA SER A 886 74.57 7.07 36.93
C SER A 886 73.53 6.28 37.75
N GLY A 887 73.99 5.58 38.79
CA GLY A 887 73.22 5.38 40.03
C GLY A 887 73.01 3.97 40.60
N SER A 888 74.09 3.29 41.04
CA SER A 888 74.18 2.38 42.20
C SER A 888 72.99 1.49 42.66
N ASP A 889 73.21 0.19 42.59
CA ASP A 889 72.98 -0.86 43.61
C ASP A 889 72.10 -0.59 44.85
N SER A 890 71.13 -1.49 45.10
CA SER A 890 71.13 -2.32 46.32
C SER A 890 70.08 -3.44 46.25
N GLU A 891 70.43 -4.60 46.81
CA GLU A 891 69.63 -5.83 46.79
C GLU A 891 68.62 -5.90 47.95
N SER A 892 67.49 -6.58 47.73
CA SER A 892 67.00 -7.67 48.59
C SER A 892 65.70 -8.26 48.02
N GLY A 893 65.60 -9.58 47.95
CA GLY A 893 64.53 -10.28 47.24
C GLY A 893 63.57 -11.08 48.13
N SER A 894 62.60 -11.73 47.50
CA SER A 894 62.06 -13.05 47.90
C SER A 894 61.08 -13.57 46.85
N ASP A 895 60.94 -14.90 46.79
CA ASP A 895 60.38 -15.63 45.65
C ASP A 895 58.87 -15.46 45.41
N SER A 896 58.49 -15.45 44.12
CA SER A 896 57.36 -16.26 43.65
C SER A 896 57.52 -16.57 42.16
N ASP A 897 57.93 -17.79 41.84
CA ASP A 897 58.22 -18.20 40.48
C ASP A 897 56.93 -18.57 39.72
N THR A 898 56.48 -17.65 38.88
CA THR A 898 55.64 -17.96 37.71
C THR A 898 56.08 -17.05 36.56
N PRO A 899 56.31 -17.58 35.35
CA PRO A 899 56.71 -16.75 34.22
C PRO A 899 55.54 -15.85 33.82
N ARG A 900 55.58 -14.59 34.25
CA ARG A 900 54.74 -13.53 33.70
C ARG A 900 55.00 -13.48 32.20
N ALA A 901 54.00 -13.87 31.41
CA ALA A 901 54.04 -13.66 29.96
C ALA A 901 54.44 -12.20 29.67
N PRO A 902 55.31 -11.94 28.68
CA PRO A 902 55.78 -10.60 28.41
C PRO A 902 54.61 -9.65 28.23
N ALA A 903 54.63 -8.50 28.92
CA ALA A 903 53.72 -7.43 28.59
C ALA A 903 54.08 -6.98 27.16
N HIS A 904 53.25 -7.35 26.17
CA HIS A 904 53.45 -7.00 24.77
C HIS A 904 53.54 -5.47 24.63
N LYS A 905 54.77 -4.95 24.54
CA LYS A 905 55.07 -3.53 24.30
C LYS A 905 54.91 -3.18 22.80
N GLY A 906 53.78 -3.58 22.22
CA GLY A 906 53.39 -3.14 20.90
C GLY A 906 52.60 -1.84 20.93
N PHE A 907 52.46 -1.21 19.78
CA PHE A 907 51.67 0.01 19.59
C PHE A 907 50.79 -0.07 18.34
N TRP A 908 49.72 0.73 18.32
CA TRP A 908 48.88 0.91 17.13
C TRP A 908 49.50 1.96 16.21
N GLU A 909 49.91 1.52 15.02
CA GLU A 909 50.28 2.40 13.92
C GLU A 909 49.04 2.73 13.08
N LEU A 910 48.81 4.03 12.82
CA LEU A 910 47.81 4.49 11.86
C LEU A 910 48.38 4.38 10.45
N LEU A 911 47.77 3.58 9.58
CA LEU A 911 48.20 3.45 8.19
C LEU A 911 47.88 4.72 7.39
N ARG A 912 48.75 5.10 6.45
CA ARG A 912 48.58 6.28 5.56
C ARG A 912 47.41 6.09 4.58
N THR A 913 46.20 6.22 5.10
CA THR A 913 44.95 5.85 4.44
C THR A 913 43.91 6.96 4.58
N GLU A 914 44.35 8.20 4.31
CA GLU A 914 43.54 9.41 4.49
C GLU A 914 42.36 9.52 3.48
N THR A 915 42.32 8.66 2.45
CA THR A 915 41.24 8.56 1.46
C THR A 915 40.45 7.26 1.58
N GLU A 916 39.17 7.26 1.15
CA GLU A 916 38.37 6.02 1.11
C GLU A 916 39.01 4.95 0.21
N GLU A 917 39.55 5.36 -0.93
CA GLU A 917 40.25 4.49 -1.88
C GLU A 917 41.47 3.83 -1.24
N GLY A 918 42.27 4.57 -0.46
CA GLY A 918 43.41 4.01 0.27
C GLY A 918 42.99 2.94 1.29
N ILE A 919 41.93 3.18 2.06
CA ILE A 919 41.39 2.18 3.00
C ILE A 919 40.85 0.95 2.27
N LEU A 920 40.09 1.12 1.20
CA LEU A 920 39.53 -0.01 0.44
C LEU A 920 40.65 -0.82 -0.24
N SER A 921 41.68 -0.15 -0.78
CA SER A 921 42.85 -0.78 -1.38
C SER A 921 43.63 -1.65 -0.38
N GLU A 922 43.93 -1.12 0.82
CA GLU A 922 44.58 -1.89 1.91
C GLU A 922 43.74 -3.10 2.36
N LEU A 923 42.41 -3.05 2.21
CA LEU A 923 41.51 -4.17 2.48
C LEU A 923 41.32 -5.12 1.28
N GLY A 924 41.93 -4.84 0.12
CA GLY A 924 41.78 -5.62 -1.11
C GLY A 924 40.38 -5.51 -1.74
N ILE A 925 39.77 -4.32 -1.68
CA ILE A 925 38.45 -3.99 -2.24
C ILE A 925 38.64 -2.91 -3.31
N LYS A 926 38.04 -3.11 -4.48
CA LYS A 926 38.06 -2.10 -5.55
C LYS A 926 37.28 -0.85 -5.10
N TYR A 927 37.86 0.33 -5.27
CA TYR A 927 37.11 1.58 -5.10
C TYR A 927 36.04 1.73 -6.20
N LEU A 928 34.85 2.13 -5.77
CA LEU A 928 33.76 2.64 -6.61
C LEU A 928 33.21 3.91 -5.94
N GLU A 929 32.54 4.77 -6.71
CA GLU A 929 31.85 5.91 -6.11
C GLU A 929 30.72 5.43 -5.18
N PRO A 930 30.47 6.09 -4.03
CA PRO A 930 29.45 5.67 -3.08
C PRO A 930 28.03 5.55 -3.67
N SER A 931 27.71 6.31 -4.72
CA SER A 931 26.45 6.19 -5.48
C SER A 931 26.36 4.93 -6.34
N GLU A 932 27.47 4.27 -6.66
CA GLU A 932 27.58 3.11 -7.53
C GLU A 932 27.75 1.79 -6.78
N ARG A 933 28.13 1.85 -5.49
CA ARG A 933 28.30 0.67 -4.63
C ARG A 933 26.97 -0.04 -4.39
N ASP A 934 26.98 -1.37 -4.56
CA ASP A 934 26.02 -2.25 -3.88
C ASP A 934 26.40 -2.42 -2.41
N TYR A 935 25.59 -1.88 -1.50
CA TYR A 935 25.82 -2.01 -0.06
C TYR A 935 25.31 -3.35 0.52
N SER A 936 24.57 -4.15 -0.26
CA SER A 936 24.14 -5.50 0.15
C SER A 936 25.23 -6.56 0.01
N SER A 937 26.36 -6.24 -0.64
CA SER A 937 27.51 -7.13 -0.81
C SER A 937 28.84 -6.48 -0.43
N VAL A 938 29.75 -7.30 0.10
CA VAL A 938 31.06 -6.87 0.65
C VAL A 938 32.04 -6.39 -0.41
N THR A 939 31.83 -6.83 -1.65
CA THR A 939 32.81 -6.76 -2.74
C THR A 939 32.89 -5.39 -3.40
N ALA A 940 32.08 -4.42 -2.97
CA ALA A 940 31.87 -3.15 -3.66
C ALA A 940 31.65 -3.41 -5.17
N GLN A 941 30.74 -4.32 -5.50
CA GLN A 941 30.35 -4.53 -6.89
C GLN A 941 29.55 -3.33 -7.40
N PRO A 942 29.69 -2.99 -8.69
CA PRO A 942 28.89 -1.95 -9.29
C PRO A 942 27.42 -2.37 -9.31
N LYS A 943 26.52 -1.43 -9.03
CA LYS A 943 25.08 -1.62 -9.25
C LYS A 943 24.84 -2.13 -10.67
N VAL A 944 24.24 -3.31 -10.78
CA VAL A 944 23.93 -3.92 -12.08
C VAL A 944 22.83 -3.10 -12.76
N GLU A 945 23.19 -2.27 -13.74
CA GLU A 945 22.22 -1.69 -14.66
C GLU A 945 21.46 -2.82 -15.38
N LYS A 946 20.15 -2.89 -15.19
CA LYS A 946 19.27 -3.72 -16.05
C LYS A 946 19.10 -3.05 -17.42
N ARG A 947 20.17 -3.01 -18.23
CA ARG A 947 20.06 -2.61 -19.65
C ARG A 947 19.29 -3.67 -20.43
N GLY A 948 18.38 -3.21 -21.29
CA GLY A 948 17.49 -4.08 -22.07
C GLY A 948 18.25 -4.97 -23.05
N ARG A 949 17.85 -6.25 -23.12
CA ARG A 949 18.32 -7.20 -24.13
C ARG A 949 17.55 -6.98 -25.45
N LYS A 950 18.11 -6.19 -26.37
CA LYS A 950 17.78 -6.27 -27.81
C LYS A 950 19.04 -6.55 -28.63
N LYS A 951 19.02 -7.71 -29.31
CA LYS A 951 19.83 -8.17 -30.46
C LYS A 951 21.32 -7.77 -30.53
N ARG A 952 22.19 -8.78 -30.34
CA ARG A 952 23.20 -9.14 -31.35
C ARG A 952 23.13 -10.64 -31.60
N ALA A 953 22.61 -11.01 -32.77
CA ALA A 953 22.68 -12.34 -33.34
C ALA A 953 22.95 -12.15 -34.84
N GLN A 954 24.23 -12.10 -35.18
CA GLN A 954 24.78 -12.24 -36.52
C GLN A 954 26.28 -12.53 -36.37
N ASP A 955 26.76 -13.49 -37.17
CA ASP A 955 28.13 -13.97 -37.32
C ASP A 955 28.72 -14.63 -36.04
N VAL A 956 28.91 -15.95 -35.95
CA VAL A 956 29.62 -16.85 -36.89
C VAL A 956 29.06 -18.29 -36.82
N GLN A 957 28.94 -18.93 -38.00
CA GLN A 957 28.58 -20.33 -38.31
C GLN A 957 27.17 -20.82 -37.92
#